data_AF-A0A7C7XCX2-F1
#
_entry.id   AF-A0A7C7XCX2-F1
#
_cell.length_a   1.000
_cell.length_b   1.000
_cell.length_c   1.000
_cell.angle_alpha   90.00
_cell.angle_beta   90.00
_cell.angle_gamma   90.00
#
_symmetry.space_group_name_H-M   'P 1'
#
loop_
_entity.id
_entity.type
_entity.pdbx_description
1 polymer ?
#
loop_
_entity_poly.entity_id
_entity_poly.type
_entity_poly.pdbx_seq_one_letter_code
_entity_poly.pdbx_strand_id
1 'polypeptide(L)'
;MSVQKNIVIWDDDHSVTAGWDHINGAVDGLTLKGFPSEVVMTDYMEKGEQYLVDPKNGVGVRWYCIDPTALANHGGDIGNYIRSLGQNGVWASQVWVGTQIDHDGNTTFWRSQFANKNWVSLDNMNFGAAGTAVQRYVWGSDGKLRWSDDSEVPNGETGTACTGDDRLYFGFAARHEVDKNPGDKSRVTIQAVAANDPEHTQGTPTVVEGSSITFDIKLGSPPVNSEAVSFTSPYAGASFSPSSITFTNDNYDTRQTVTLSIANNDLEEGTSTNSTVVWAAYGITGTFAYIITDNDTAAIILSKTTTSVSEAGTTDTFTVVLTTDPATDVDISVISADTGEATVSTSELAFTTDNWNTPQTVTVAGVNDGAVDGNITHNITLSVIDAQSDNTYDPVSDVVVQNTTADNESAGFTVTQSGGSTLVAESGSTDTFTVVLTSQPAHDVVIFVTSGDIGEATVDKSTLTFTNSDWNSAQTVTVTGINDDLDDGNVSVTVTLGTADDDDCCDSWDGLANQTVSAVNADNDTAGFTIVHINAEGVSDGATVVTEGATTDRFTLVLNAQPASDVVLSVSSSDTGEVTTGSNTVTFTNSNWNTAQNVTLTGVDDDVDDGNVNTTMTIAVVDGSSSNEFDNVADQTFTVANTDNDAAAFTVTPSATTVTEGSTVTVTVVLETSPNTNVMIDISSGDTSELTISSVTVTFTAGNWSVTQTITLTAVDDTDQDGTQNVTLTTAVNDPASDPAYDPLANQTVEFAVADNDIVVDDDPDYDSDGIYNWLEAPGCALLPDCDFDGVLDPDELDGCVTDPDCDDDLISDGAEIYACQLTPDCDMDGVNDVDERTSACIQDPSCRLEDLDRDGDGILDKDELPQCVLNPDCDGDGVGDKGELLACLLTPDCDMDGVGDALEQAACIQDPLCGQALIDTDGDGLTDSFEYSIANRCVTDTDCDDDGVADGLEVLACILHPDCDFDGVADGLEVPACMLLADCDGDGAGDKYEANKECVQDPECVPLGMSTEEHEVGLMTDFGGLLR
;
A
#
# COMPACT_ATOMS: atom_id res chain seq x y z
N MET A 1 -41.42 -79.46 -71.25
CA MET A 1 -42.57 -79.17 -72.15
C MET A 1 -42.38 -77.74 -72.62
N SER A 2 -41.94 -77.50 -73.87
CA SER A 2 -41.83 -76.14 -74.39
C SER A 2 -43.17 -75.74 -74.99
N VAL A 3 -43.81 -74.74 -74.40
CA VAL A 3 -44.93 -74.07 -75.06
C VAL A 3 -44.32 -73.06 -76.03
N GLN A 4 -44.18 -73.41 -77.30
CA GLN A 4 -44.04 -72.40 -78.35
C GLN A 4 -45.35 -71.61 -78.38
N LYS A 5 -45.39 -70.43 -77.75
CA LYS A 5 -46.51 -69.49 -77.92
C LYS A 5 -46.22 -68.66 -79.17
N ASN A 6 -46.70 -69.09 -80.34
CA ASN A 6 -46.84 -68.18 -81.48
C ASN A 6 -48.07 -67.31 -81.19
N ILE A 7 -47.86 -66.03 -80.88
CA ILE A 7 -48.93 -65.12 -80.47
C ILE A 7 -49.22 -64.11 -81.58
N VAL A 8 -50.51 -63.88 -81.82
CA VAL A 8 -51.03 -62.93 -82.82
C VAL A 8 -51.65 -61.75 -82.08
N ILE A 9 -51.19 -60.52 -82.33
CA ILE A 9 -51.75 -59.29 -81.75
C ILE A 9 -52.78 -58.70 -82.72
N TRP A 10 -53.98 -58.37 -82.24
CA TRP A 10 -55.10 -57.78 -83.00
C TRP A 10 -55.42 -56.33 -82.58
N ASP A 11 -56.15 -55.68 -83.48
CA ASP A 11 -56.49 -54.24 -83.63
C ASP A 11 -57.48 -53.68 -82.58
N ASP A 12 -57.70 -52.36 -82.66
CA ASP A 12 -58.40 -51.35 -81.84
C ASP A 12 -59.80 -51.64 -81.23
N ASP A 13 -60.22 -52.89 -81.14
CA ASP A 13 -61.54 -53.32 -80.62
C ASP A 13 -61.49 -54.08 -79.27
N HIS A 14 -60.45 -53.85 -78.44
CA HIS A 14 -60.33 -54.31 -77.04
C HIS A 14 -60.32 -55.83 -76.77
N SER A 15 -60.07 -56.70 -77.77
CA SER A 15 -59.94 -58.15 -77.52
C SER A 15 -58.49 -58.63 -77.56
N VAL A 16 -57.81 -58.64 -76.40
CA VAL A 16 -56.48 -59.27 -76.22
C VAL A 16 -56.61 -60.79 -76.03
N THR A 17 -55.71 -61.56 -76.65
CA THR A 17 -55.57 -63.01 -76.45
C THR A 17 -55.04 -63.34 -75.05
N ALA A 18 -55.30 -64.57 -74.56
CA ALA A 18 -54.81 -65.04 -73.26
C ALA A 18 -53.27 -64.91 -73.13
N GLY A 19 -52.81 -64.27 -72.04
CA GLY A 19 -51.40 -64.01 -71.76
C GLY A 19 -50.93 -62.56 -72.01
N TRP A 20 -51.86 -61.65 -72.31
CA TRP A 20 -51.60 -60.22 -72.55
C TRP A 20 -52.65 -59.36 -71.87
N ASP A 21 -52.25 -58.16 -71.46
CA ASP A 21 -53.13 -57.17 -70.84
C ASP A 21 -53.12 -55.85 -71.63
N HIS A 22 -54.25 -55.14 -71.62
CA HIS A 22 -54.48 -53.96 -72.46
C HIS A 22 -54.22 -52.66 -71.70
N ILE A 23 -53.43 -51.78 -72.33
CA ILE A 23 -53.15 -50.44 -71.81
C ILE A 23 -53.94 -49.42 -72.64
N ASN A 24 -55.12 -49.02 -72.14
CA ASN A 24 -55.80 -47.81 -72.59
C ASN A 24 -54.87 -46.61 -72.35
N GLY A 25 -54.44 -45.90 -73.40
CA GLY A 25 -53.43 -44.81 -73.33
C GLY A 25 -53.78 -43.71 -72.32
N ALA A 26 -52.89 -42.82 -71.88
CA ALA A 26 -51.45 -42.58 -72.06
C ALA A 26 -50.93 -41.92 -70.76
N VAL A 27 -49.62 -41.93 -70.47
CA VAL A 27 -49.07 -41.12 -69.36
C VAL A 27 -48.70 -39.72 -69.87
N ASP A 28 -49.71 -38.94 -70.25
CA ASP A 28 -49.61 -37.50 -70.49
C ASP A 28 -51.04 -36.94 -70.50
N GLY A 29 -51.41 -36.21 -69.45
CA GLY A 29 -52.69 -35.55 -69.38
C GLY A 29 -52.67 -34.25 -70.17
N LEU A 30 -53.40 -34.21 -71.29
CA LEU A 30 -54.34 -33.17 -71.75
C LEU A 30 -54.75 -33.45 -73.23
N THR A 31 -55.90 -34.13 -73.41
CA THR A 31 -56.80 -34.23 -74.61
C THR A 31 -56.36 -33.58 -75.94
N LEU A 32 -56.45 -34.17 -77.15
CA LEU A 32 -57.12 -35.38 -77.66
C LEU A 32 -56.70 -35.61 -79.15
N LYS A 33 -56.22 -36.81 -79.52
CA LYS A 33 -56.67 -37.70 -80.64
C LYS A 33 -55.54 -38.56 -81.25
N GLY A 34 -55.68 -39.88 -81.11
CA GLY A 34 -55.18 -40.86 -82.09
C GLY A 34 -53.83 -41.54 -81.79
N PHE A 35 -53.56 -41.98 -80.57
CA PHE A 35 -52.40 -42.84 -80.27
C PHE A 35 -52.82 -44.32 -80.28
N PRO A 36 -52.01 -45.23 -80.85
CA PRO A 36 -52.28 -46.66 -80.82
C PRO A 36 -52.22 -47.18 -79.38
N SER A 37 -53.12 -48.11 -79.05
CA SER A 37 -53.13 -48.84 -77.77
C SER A 37 -51.86 -49.68 -77.61
N GLU A 38 -51.28 -49.69 -76.42
CA GLU A 38 -50.15 -50.57 -76.07
C GLU A 38 -50.68 -51.85 -75.40
N VAL A 39 -50.05 -52.98 -75.69
CA VAL A 39 -50.30 -54.26 -75.02
C VAL A 39 -49.05 -54.72 -74.28
N VAL A 40 -49.22 -55.26 -73.08
CA VAL A 40 -48.13 -55.75 -72.22
C VAL A 40 -48.27 -57.25 -71.97
N MET A 41 -47.14 -57.96 -72.04
CA MET A 41 -47.10 -59.40 -71.81
C MET A 41 -47.36 -59.67 -70.34
N THR A 42 -48.20 -60.66 -70.01
CA THR A 42 -48.47 -60.99 -68.59
C THR A 42 -47.42 -61.90 -67.97
N ASP A 43 -46.60 -62.53 -68.80
CA ASP A 43 -45.42 -63.28 -68.38
C ASP A 43 -44.22 -62.29 -68.29
N TYR A 44 -43.47 -62.33 -67.19
CA TYR A 44 -42.29 -61.50 -66.99
C TYR A 44 -41.01 -62.30 -67.26
N MET A 45 -39.93 -61.60 -67.59
CA MET A 45 -38.61 -62.18 -67.76
C MET A 45 -37.91 -62.35 -66.40
N GLU A 46 -37.24 -63.48 -66.15
CA GLU A 46 -36.49 -63.71 -64.90
C GLU A 46 -34.98 -63.45 -65.06
N LYS A 47 -34.26 -63.27 -63.95
CA LYS A 47 -32.79 -63.09 -63.96
C LYS A 47 -32.12 -64.31 -64.61
N GLY A 48 -31.30 -64.06 -65.63
CA GLY A 48 -30.62 -65.10 -66.40
C GLY A 48 -31.41 -65.65 -67.60
N GLU A 49 -32.68 -65.26 -67.78
CA GLU A 49 -33.44 -65.64 -68.97
C GLU A 49 -32.97 -64.88 -70.23
N GLN A 50 -33.28 -65.46 -71.39
CA GLN A 50 -32.98 -64.86 -72.70
C GLN A 50 -34.18 -65.03 -73.64
N TYR A 51 -34.68 -63.92 -74.17
CA TYR A 51 -35.80 -63.92 -75.11
C TYR A 51 -35.37 -63.40 -76.49
N LEU A 52 -35.86 -64.07 -77.53
CA LEU A 52 -35.78 -63.63 -78.92
C LEU A 52 -37.08 -62.92 -79.28
N VAL A 53 -36.99 -61.68 -79.71
CA VAL A 53 -38.12 -60.82 -80.07
C VAL A 53 -37.97 -60.41 -81.54
N ASP A 54 -38.93 -60.79 -82.39
CA ASP A 54 -38.98 -60.42 -83.81
C ASP A 54 -40.09 -59.38 -84.03
N PRO A 55 -39.80 -58.07 -83.98
CA PRO A 55 -40.75 -57.03 -84.35
C PRO A 55 -40.82 -56.87 -85.87
N LYS A 56 -42.01 -56.94 -86.47
CA LYS A 56 -42.22 -56.58 -87.88
C LYS A 56 -42.35 -55.07 -88.06
N ASN A 57 -41.99 -54.59 -89.26
CA ASN A 57 -41.95 -53.16 -89.62
C ASN A 57 -43.11 -52.34 -89.03
N GLY A 58 -42.79 -51.35 -88.19
CA GLY A 58 -43.78 -50.44 -87.61
C GLY A 58 -44.31 -50.81 -86.23
N VAL A 59 -43.55 -51.58 -85.44
CA VAL A 59 -43.82 -51.84 -84.03
C VAL A 59 -42.66 -51.33 -83.19
N GLY A 60 -42.97 -50.64 -82.09
CA GLY A 60 -42.04 -50.26 -81.04
C GLY A 60 -42.13 -51.23 -79.86
N VAL A 61 -40.98 -51.49 -79.23
CA VAL A 61 -40.86 -52.32 -78.03
C VAL A 61 -40.44 -51.46 -76.84
N ARG A 62 -41.05 -51.72 -75.69
CA ARG A 62 -40.77 -51.09 -74.40
C ARG A 62 -40.71 -52.16 -73.31
N TRP A 63 -40.06 -51.86 -72.19
CA TRP A 63 -40.09 -52.71 -71.00
C TRP A 63 -40.44 -51.96 -69.72
N TYR A 64 -40.94 -52.70 -68.74
CA TYR A 64 -41.48 -52.20 -67.47
C TYR A 64 -40.91 -52.99 -66.30
N CYS A 65 -40.26 -52.34 -65.33
CA CYS A 65 -39.99 -52.92 -64.02
C CYS A 65 -41.22 -52.72 -63.13
N ILE A 66 -41.85 -53.80 -62.67
CA ILE A 66 -43.08 -53.76 -61.86
C ILE A 66 -42.87 -54.53 -60.57
N ASP A 67 -43.10 -53.85 -59.44
CA ASP A 67 -43.17 -54.46 -58.11
C ASP A 67 -44.34 -55.48 -58.04
N PRO A 68 -44.05 -56.77 -57.80
CA PRO A 68 -45.07 -57.83 -57.73
C PRO A 68 -46.09 -57.60 -56.61
N THR A 69 -45.67 -57.02 -55.50
CA THR A 69 -46.51 -56.74 -54.33
C THR A 69 -47.48 -55.59 -54.63
N ALA A 70 -46.99 -54.53 -55.27
CA ALA A 70 -47.82 -53.39 -55.66
C ALA A 70 -48.81 -53.74 -56.78
N LEU A 71 -48.43 -54.61 -57.72
CA LEU A 71 -49.30 -55.19 -58.75
C LEU A 71 -50.41 -56.06 -58.15
N ALA A 72 -50.08 -56.90 -57.16
CA ALA A 72 -51.07 -57.71 -56.44
C ALA A 72 -52.11 -56.82 -55.71
N ASN A 73 -51.67 -55.70 -55.13
CA ASN A 73 -52.55 -54.72 -54.49
C ASN A 73 -53.49 -53.99 -55.48
N HIS A 74 -53.18 -54.00 -56.78
CA HIS A 74 -54.02 -53.48 -57.86
C HIS A 74 -54.82 -54.57 -58.58
N GLY A 75 -55.04 -55.73 -57.93
CA GLY A 75 -55.87 -56.81 -58.46
C GLY A 75 -55.19 -57.67 -59.52
N GLY A 76 -53.87 -57.53 -59.72
CA GLY A 76 -53.07 -58.33 -60.65
C GLY A 76 -53.20 -57.91 -62.13
N ASP A 77 -53.93 -56.84 -62.43
CA ASP A 77 -54.10 -56.29 -63.76
C ASP A 77 -52.95 -55.31 -64.07
N ILE A 78 -52.08 -55.73 -64.97
CA ILE A 78 -50.83 -55.03 -65.30
C ILE A 78 -51.14 -53.73 -66.02
N GLY A 79 -52.16 -53.73 -66.88
CA GLY A 79 -52.58 -52.52 -67.59
C GLY A 79 -53.11 -51.44 -66.66
N ASN A 80 -53.88 -51.82 -65.64
CA ASN A 80 -54.41 -50.92 -64.61
C ASN A 80 -53.32 -50.43 -63.66
N TYR A 81 -52.36 -51.29 -63.29
CA TYR A 81 -51.22 -50.88 -62.47
C TYR A 81 -50.35 -49.86 -63.20
N ILE A 82 -50.00 -50.09 -64.46
CA ILE A 82 -49.23 -49.13 -65.26
C ILE A 82 -50.00 -47.80 -65.40
N ARG A 83 -51.33 -47.84 -65.54
CA ARG A 83 -52.18 -46.64 -65.55
C ARG A 83 -52.13 -45.87 -64.21
N SER A 84 -52.01 -46.56 -63.07
CA SER A 84 -52.04 -45.89 -61.75
C SER A 84 -50.72 -45.20 -61.40
N LEU A 85 -49.61 -45.56 -62.02
CA LEU A 85 -48.28 -45.01 -61.70
C LEU A 85 -48.08 -43.53 -62.12
N GLY A 86 -48.86 -43.01 -63.07
CA GLY A 86 -48.70 -41.62 -63.56
C GLY A 86 -47.26 -41.29 -64.03
N GLN A 87 -46.87 -40.01 -64.02
CA GLN A 87 -45.51 -39.53 -64.41
C GLN A 87 -44.38 -39.97 -63.45
N ASN A 88 -44.68 -40.72 -62.38
CA ASN A 88 -43.73 -40.99 -61.28
C ASN A 88 -43.00 -42.34 -61.39
N GLY A 89 -43.33 -43.21 -62.34
CA GLY A 89 -42.62 -44.48 -62.51
C GLY A 89 -41.20 -44.34 -63.06
N VAL A 90 -40.37 -45.35 -62.79
CA VAL A 90 -39.02 -45.53 -63.36
C VAL A 90 -39.15 -46.57 -64.48
N TRP A 91 -39.31 -46.12 -65.72
CA TRP A 91 -39.29 -46.96 -66.92
C TRP A 91 -38.14 -46.49 -67.82
N ALA A 92 -37.52 -47.43 -68.54
CA ALA A 92 -36.40 -47.15 -69.41
C ALA A 92 -36.68 -47.66 -70.83
N SER A 93 -36.26 -46.88 -71.83
CA SER A 93 -36.16 -47.25 -73.25
C SER A 93 -37.45 -47.45 -74.06
N GLN A 94 -37.46 -46.87 -75.26
CA GLN A 94 -38.36 -47.15 -76.38
C GLN A 94 -37.47 -47.35 -77.60
N VAL A 95 -37.56 -48.52 -78.22
CA VAL A 95 -36.87 -48.81 -79.48
C VAL A 95 -37.93 -48.99 -80.56
N TRP A 96 -37.85 -48.15 -81.61
CA TRP A 96 -38.74 -48.21 -82.76
C TRP A 96 -38.04 -48.84 -83.96
N VAL A 97 -38.67 -49.82 -84.59
CA VAL A 97 -38.15 -50.48 -85.80
C VAL A 97 -38.95 -50.02 -87.01
N GLY A 98 -38.41 -49.04 -87.75
CA GLY A 98 -39.04 -48.49 -88.96
C GLY A 98 -38.35 -47.23 -89.50
N THR A 99 -38.64 -46.88 -90.76
CA THR A 99 -37.95 -45.80 -91.50
C THR A 99 -38.63 -44.42 -91.44
N GLN A 100 -39.69 -44.25 -90.64
CA GLN A 100 -40.35 -42.96 -90.41
C GLN A 100 -40.72 -42.86 -88.91
N ILE A 101 -40.23 -41.80 -88.25
CA ILE A 101 -40.64 -41.41 -86.90
C ILE A 101 -41.60 -40.23 -87.08
N ASP A 102 -42.91 -40.47 -87.08
CA ASP A 102 -43.91 -39.41 -87.07
C ASP A 102 -45.13 -39.78 -86.22
N HIS A 103 -45.01 -39.63 -84.90
CA HIS A 103 -46.22 -39.49 -84.10
C HIS A 103 -46.70 -38.02 -84.21
N ASP A 104 -47.70 -37.83 -85.09
CA ASP A 104 -48.70 -36.75 -85.23
C ASP A 104 -48.36 -35.34 -85.75
N GLY A 105 -47.14 -35.07 -86.20
CA GLY A 105 -46.87 -33.84 -86.97
C GLY A 105 -46.85 -32.56 -86.13
N ASN A 106 -45.92 -32.48 -85.17
CA ASN A 106 -45.34 -31.21 -84.69
C ASN A 106 -43.95 -31.44 -84.08
N THR A 107 -42.91 -31.54 -84.92
CA THR A 107 -41.52 -31.75 -84.50
C THR A 107 -40.77 -30.47 -84.15
N THR A 108 -41.34 -29.59 -83.30
CA THR A 108 -40.56 -28.52 -82.66
C THR A 108 -40.82 -28.28 -81.16
N PHE A 109 -41.76 -28.97 -80.50
CA PHE A 109 -42.17 -28.58 -79.14
C PHE A 109 -41.98 -29.61 -78.01
N TRP A 110 -41.52 -30.85 -78.26
CA TRP A 110 -41.40 -31.85 -77.18
C TRP A 110 -40.10 -32.67 -77.12
N ARG A 111 -39.03 -32.30 -77.85
CA ARG A 111 -37.73 -33.01 -77.75
C ARG A 111 -37.08 -32.92 -76.36
N SER A 112 -37.40 -31.90 -75.55
CA SER A 112 -36.77 -31.65 -74.25
C SER A 112 -37.51 -32.24 -73.05
N GLN A 113 -38.77 -32.67 -73.19
CA GLN A 113 -39.54 -33.24 -72.06
C GLN A 113 -39.40 -34.76 -71.92
N PHE A 114 -38.88 -35.45 -72.93
CA PHE A 114 -38.48 -36.86 -72.84
C PHE A 114 -36.99 -37.06 -72.48
N ALA A 115 -36.25 -35.97 -72.24
CA ALA A 115 -34.80 -35.99 -72.06
C ALA A 115 -34.32 -36.19 -70.60
N ASN A 116 -35.21 -36.42 -69.63
CA ASN A 116 -34.82 -36.60 -68.23
C ASN A 116 -35.29 -37.96 -67.70
N LYS A 117 -34.37 -38.95 -67.73
CA LYS A 117 -34.15 -40.05 -66.77
C LYS A 117 -33.18 -41.07 -67.38
N ASN A 118 -31.86 -40.87 -67.22
CA ASN A 118 -30.82 -41.87 -67.49
C ASN A 118 -30.84 -42.57 -68.87
N TRP A 119 -30.82 -41.80 -69.96
CA TRP A 119 -30.60 -42.36 -71.30
C TRP A 119 -29.18 -42.05 -71.78
N VAL A 120 -28.46 -43.08 -72.19
CA VAL A 120 -27.19 -42.98 -72.93
C VAL A 120 -27.52 -42.44 -74.34
N SER A 121 -26.70 -41.55 -74.89
CA SER A 121 -27.01 -40.77 -76.10
C SER A 121 -27.42 -41.62 -77.30
N LEU A 122 -28.51 -41.21 -77.97
CA LEU A 122 -29.20 -41.88 -79.08
C LEU A 122 -28.51 -41.85 -80.45
N ASP A 123 -27.26 -41.38 -80.55
CA ASP A 123 -26.54 -41.27 -81.83
C ASP A 123 -26.04 -42.64 -82.36
N ASN A 124 -26.07 -43.70 -81.54
CA ASN A 124 -25.63 -45.05 -81.91
C ASN A 124 -26.77 -46.04 -82.25
N MET A 125 -28.04 -45.60 -82.29
CA MET A 125 -29.20 -46.47 -82.59
C MET A 125 -29.82 -46.17 -83.97
N ASN A 126 -28.99 -46.02 -84.99
CA ASN A 126 -29.45 -45.86 -86.38
C ASN A 126 -29.74 -47.23 -87.00
N PHE A 127 -30.97 -47.74 -86.82
CA PHE A 127 -31.37 -49.04 -87.36
C PHE A 127 -31.55 -48.98 -88.89
N GLY A 128 -30.65 -49.65 -89.62
CA GLY A 128 -30.64 -49.70 -91.07
C GLY A 128 -31.94 -50.21 -91.68
N ALA A 129 -32.44 -49.48 -92.68
CA ALA A 129 -33.63 -49.81 -93.44
C ALA A 129 -33.45 -51.08 -94.30
N ALA A 130 -33.73 -52.26 -93.77
CA ALA A 130 -34.31 -53.44 -94.44
C ALA A 130 -33.94 -54.77 -93.75
N GLY A 131 -34.96 -55.54 -93.33
CA GLY A 131 -34.88 -57.01 -93.27
C GLY A 131 -34.64 -57.65 -91.89
N THR A 132 -35.69 -58.29 -91.36
CA THR A 132 -35.64 -59.55 -90.57
C THR A 132 -34.76 -59.66 -89.31
N ALA A 133 -34.51 -58.59 -88.56
CA ALA A 133 -33.72 -58.70 -87.32
C ALA A 133 -34.56 -59.26 -86.15
N VAL A 134 -34.35 -60.53 -85.80
CA VAL A 134 -34.70 -61.05 -84.48
C VAL A 134 -33.74 -60.40 -83.48
N GLN A 135 -34.28 -59.75 -82.45
CA GLN A 135 -33.49 -59.12 -81.38
C GLN A 135 -33.37 -60.07 -80.19
N ARG A 136 -32.16 -60.27 -79.68
CA ARG A 136 -31.90 -61.05 -78.48
C ARG A 136 -31.76 -60.11 -77.27
N TYR A 137 -32.61 -60.31 -76.27
CA TYR A 137 -32.54 -59.63 -74.99
C TYR A 137 -32.10 -60.60 -73.90
N VAL A 138 -31.13 -60.19 -73.09
CA VAL A 138 -30.57 -60.99 -71.98
C VAL A 138 -30.67 -60.21 -70.68
N TRP A 139 -31.28 -60.81 -69.66
CA TRP A 139 -31.28 -60.25 -68.31
C TRP A 139 -30.09 -60.81 -67.53
N GLY A 140 -29.07 -59.98 -67.28
CA GLY A 140 -27.93 -60.35 -66.45
C GLY A 140 -28.26 -60.58 -64.97
N SER A 141 -27.47 -61.40 -64.29
CA SER A 141 -27.58 -61.60 -62.82
C SER A 141 -27.34 -60.30 -62.03
N ASP A 142 -26.68 -59.32 -62.65
CA ASP A 142 -26.37 -57.99 -62.12
C ASP A 142 -27.53 -56.98 -62.21
N GLY A 143 -28.71 -57.41 -62.67
CA GLY A 143 -29.89 -56.55 -62.76
C GLY A 143 -29.97 -55.70 -64.04
N LYS A 144 -29.01 -55.84 -64.96
CA LYS A 144 -28.95 -55.04 -66.20
C LYS A 144 -29.44 -55.83 -67.41
N LEU A 145 -30.30 -55.19 -68.22
CA LEU A 145 -30.73 -55.71 -69.51
C LEU A 145 -29.71 -55.37 -70.60
N ARG A 146 -29.35 -56.37 -71.40
CA ARG A 146 -28.40 -56.25 -72.51
C ARG A 146 -29.05 -56.66 -73.83
N TRP A 147 -28.63 -56.01 -74.91
CA TRP A 147 -29.05 -56.29 -76.28
C TRP A 147 -27.84 -56.62 -77.16
N SER A 148 -27.99 -57.64 -78.01
CA SER A 148 -27.01 -58.02 -79.04
C SER A 148 -27.69 -57.92 -80.40
N ASP A 149 -27.21 -57.02 -81.25
CA ASP A 149 -27.23 -57.31 -82.69
C ASP A 149 -26.12 -58.33 -82.95
N ASP A 150 -26.27 -59.11 -84.01
CA ASP A 150 -25.38 -60.22 -84.38
C ASP A 150 -24.02 -59.72 -84.94
N SER A 151 -23.51 -58.59 -84.43
CA SER A 151 -22.22 -58.00 -84.80
C SER A 151 -21.37 -57.75 -83.55
N GLU A 152 -20.22 -58.42 -83.46
CA GLU A 152 -19.29 -58.40 -82.33
C GLU A 152 -18.67 -57.01 -82.05
N VAL A 153 -19.43 -56.09 -81.45
CA VAL A 153 -18.96 -54.86 -80.80
C VAL A 153 -19.75 -54.66 -79.49
N PRO A 154 -19.16 -54.17 -78.37
CA PRO A 154 -19.85 -54.06 -77.09
C PRO A 154 -20.98 -53.02 -77.13
N ASN A 155 -22.20 -53.47 -77.44
CA ASN A 155 -23.38 -52.62 -77.42
C ASN A 155 -23.85 -52.37 -75.98
N GLY A 156 -24.17 -51.10 -75.70
CA GLY A 156 -24.22 -50.49 -74.38
C GLY A 156 -25.20 -51.13 -73.41
N GLU A 157 -24.76 -51.29 -72.16
CA GLU A 157 -25.63 -51.62 -71.04
C GLU A 157 -26.73 -50.55 -70.93
N THR A 158 -27.98 -50.93 -71.18
CA THR A 158 -29.08 -50.08 -70.75
C THR A 158 -29.23 -50.26 -69.25
N GLY A 159 -28.97 -49.20 -68.48
CA GLY A 159 -29.15 -49.20 -67.04
C GLY A 159 -30.63 -49.37 -66.68
N THR A 160 -31.10 -50.61 -66.62
CA THR A 160 -32.42 -50.94 -66.07
C THR A 160 -32.34 -50.87 -64.56
N ALA A 161 -33.03 -49.89 -63.96
CA ALA A 161 -33.09 -49.67 -62.52
C ALA A 161 -34.15 -50.57 -61.83
N CYS A 162 -34.35 -51.82 -62.28
CA CYS A 162 -35.23 -52.74 -61.57
C CYS A 162 -34.57 -53.08 -60.22
N THR A 163 -35.29 -52.87 -59.11
CA THR A 163 -34.78 -53.28 -57.79
C THR A 163 -34.87 -54.80 -57.64
N GLY A 164 -34.19 -55.36 -56.63
CA GLY A 164 -34.03 -56.82 -56.49
C GLY A 164 -35.33 -57.63 -56.45
N ASP A 165 -36.44 -56.99 -56.06
CA ASP A 165 -37.77 -57.59 -55.91
C ASP A 165 -38.72 -57.32 -57.11
N ASP A 166 -38.33 -56.46 -58.06
CA ASP A 166 -39.14 -56.09 -59.22
C ASP A 166 -39.09 -57.14 -60.35
N ARG A 167 -40.16 -57.22 -61.15
CA ARG A 167 -40.27 -58.09 -62.34
C ARG A 167 -40.27 -57.28 -63.63
N LEU A 168 -39.57 -57.73 -64.67
CA LEU A 168 -39.51 -57.05 -65.97
C LEU A 168 -40.54 -57.61 -66.95
N TYR A 169 -41.39 -56.74 -67.46
CA TYR A 169 -42.41 -57.05 -68.45
C TYR A 169 -42.13 -56.32 -69.77
N PHE A 170 -42.51 -56.91 -70.91
CA PHE A 170 -42.37 -56.29 -72.24
C PHE A 170 -43.71 -55.76 -72.77
N GLY A 171 -43.71 -54.55 -73.33
CA GLY A 171 -44.86 -53.92 -73.98
C GLY A 171 -44.59 -53.50 -75.43
N PHE A 172 -45.66 -53.43 -76.23
CA PHE A 172 -45.60 -53.24 -77.68
C PHE A 172 -46.63 -52.23 -78.19
N ALA A 173 -46.18 -51.31 -79.04
CA ALA A 173 -47.03 -50.27 -79.66
C ALA A 173 -46.85 -50.23 -81.19
N ALA A 174 -47.94 -50.07 -81.94
CA ALA A 174 -47.91 -49.97 -83.41
C ALA A 174 -47.68 -48.53 -83.91
N ARG A 175 -47.33 -48.36 -85.20
CA ARG A 175 -46.92 -47.07 -85.78
C ARG A 175 -48.01 -46.12 -86.32
N HIS A 176 -49.22 -46.57 -86.72
CA HIS A 176 -50.21 -45.68 -87.39
C HIS A 176 -51.65 -46.25 -87.46
N GLU A 177 -52.65 -45.36 -87.49
CA GLU A 177 -54.11 -45.62 -87.69
C GLU A 177 -54.51 -46.23 -89.05
N VAL A 178 -53.63 -46.33 -90.06
CA VAL A 178 -53.97 -46.84 -91.42
C VAL A 178 -53.45 -48.25 -91.69
N ASP A 179 -52.78 -48.84 -90.70
CA ASP A 179 -52.41 -50.26 -90.68
C ASP A 179 -53.58 -51.14 -90.15
N LYS A 180 -54.79 -50.58 -89.96
CA LYS A 180 -56.06 -51.23 -89.49
C LYS A 180 -56.70 -52.22 -90.48
N ASN A 181 -55.94 -52.77 -91.44
CA ASN A 181 -56.49 -53.69 -92.44
C ASN A 181 -56.07 -55.15 -92.15
N PRO A 182 -56.98 -56.14 -92.21
CA PRO A 182 -56.89 -57.40 -91.46
C PRO A 182 -56.02 -58.49 -92.12
N GLY A 183 -55.08 -58.09 -92.97
CA GLY A 183 -54.39 -58.97 -93.92
C GLY A 183 -53.16 -59.71 -93.40
N ASP A 184 -52.59 -59.31 -92.25
CA ASP A 184 -51.33 -59.88 -91.77
C ASP A 184 -51.41 -60.20 -90.26
N LYS A 185 -51.54 -61.50 -89.95
CA LYS A 185 -51.84 -62.02 -88.60
C LYS A 185 -50.57 -62.30 -87.76
N SER A 186 -49.41 -61.73 -88.05
CA SER A 186 -48.16 -62.07 -87.31
C SER A 186 -47.18 -60.91 -87.18
N ARG A 187 -47.52 -59.87 -86.43
CA ARG A 187 -46.70 -58.64 -86.34
C ARG A 187 -45.56 -58.69 -85.30
N VAL A 188 -45.61 -59.57 -84.29
CA VAL A 188 -44.52 -59.79 -83.31
C VAL A 188 -44.46 -61.26 -82.91
N THR A 189 -43.25 -61.83 -82.77
CA THR A 189 -43.04 -63.16 -82.18
C THR A 189 -42.03 -63.09 -81.04
N ILE A 190 -42.32 -63.79 -79.92
CA ILE A 190 -41.41 -63.93 -78.76
C ILE A 190 -41.10 -65.41 -78.55
N GLN A 191 -39.82 -65.75 -78.41
CA GLN A 191 -39.38 -67.11 -78.13
C GLN A 191 -38.37 -67.11 -76.96
N ALA A 192 -38.64 -67.90 -75.92
CA ALA A 192 -37.66 -68.18 -74.90
C ALA A 192 -36.54 -69.08 -75.47
N VAL A 193 -35.29 -68.69 -75.28
CA VAL A 193 -34.15 -69.52 -75.64
C VAL A 193 -34.03 -70.62 -74.58
N ALA A 194 -34.12 -71.89 -74.98
CA ALA A 194 -33.93 -72.98 -74.05
C ALA A 194 -32.51 -72.93 -73.45
N ALA A 195 -32.35 -73.32 -72.19
CA ALA A 195 -31.13 -73.20 -71.39
C ALA A 195 -29.85 -73.89 -71.93
N ASN A 196 -29.86 -74.41 -73.17
CA ASN A 196 -28.71 -75.02 -73.82
C ASN A 196 -28.65 -74.58 -75.30
N ASP A 197 -28.08 -73.41 -75.56
CA ASP A 197 -27.52 -73.04 -76.87
C ASP A 197 -26.04 -73.50 -76.91
N PRO A 198 -25.60 -74.35 -77.87
CA PRO A 198 -24.28 -75.01 -77.80
C PRO A 198 -23.06 -74.12 -78.10
N GLU A 199 -23.25 -72.83 -78.36
CA GLU A 199 -22.15 -71.86 -78.45
C GLU A 199 -22.27 -70.82 -77.31
N HIS A 200 -21.43 -71.00 -76.28
CA HIS A 200 -21.17 -70.10 -75.15
C HIS A 200 -22.16 -70.03 -73.97
N THR A 201 -22.03 -70.99 -73.03
CA THR A 201 -22.30 -70.77 -71.59
C THR A 201 -21.43 -71.68 -70.70
N GLN A 202 -20.28 -71.17 -70.26
CA GLN A 202 -19.78 -71.20 -68.88
C GLN A 202 -18.65 -70.17 -68.82
N GLY A 203 -18.80 -69.12 -68.01
CA GLY A 203 -17.68 -68.23 -67.72
C GLY A 203 -16.56 -69.00 -67.04
N THR A 204 -15.31 -68.58 -67.25
CA THR A 204 -14.13 -69.13 -66.59
C THR A 204 -14.33 -69.15 -65.06
N PRO A 205 -14.35 -70.31 -64.39
CA PRO A 205 -14.61 -70.37 -62.95
C PRO A 205 -13.48 -69.74 -62.13
N THR A 206 -13.83 -69.02 -61.06
CA THR A 206 -12.87 -68.41 -60.11
C THR A 206 -12.75 -69.24 -58.84
N VAL A 207 -11.54 -69.45 -58.35
CA VAL A 207 -11.22 -70.23 -57.14
C VAL A 207 -10.30 -69.40 -56.25
N VAL A 208 -10.64 -69.22 -54.99
CA VAL A 208 -9.74 -68.60 -54.01
C VAL A 208 -8.65 -69.59 -53.62
N GLU A 209 -7.43 -69.14 -53.36
CA GLU A 209 -6.43 -70.02 -52.75
C GLU A 209 -6.90 -70.62 -51.42
N GLY A 210 -6.39 -71.81 -51.08
CA GLY A 210 -6.87 -72.62 -49.95
C GLY A 210 -8.29 -73.21 -50.12
N SER A 211 -8.99 -72.90 -51.22
CA SER A 211 -10.38 -73.32 -51.46
C SER A 211 -10.51 -74.35 -52.60
N SER A 212 -11.74 -74.82 -52.83
CA SER A 212 -12.03 -75.78 -53.90
C SER A 212 -13.38 -75.51 -54.57
N ILE A 213 -13.49 -75.88 -55.85
CA ILE A 213 -14.72 -75.86 -56.63
C ILE A 213 -14.98 -77.22 -57.25
N THR A 214 -16.21 -77.47 -57.70
CA THR A 214 -16.59 -78.70 -58.39
C THR A 214 -17.05 -78.42 -59.81
N PHE A 215 -16.68 -79.29 -60.74
CA PHE A 215 -17.23 -79.31 -62.10
C PHE A 215 -17.68 -80.73 -62.47
N ASP A 216 -18.72 -80.82 -63.30
CA ASP A 216 -19.26 -82.10 -63.74
C ASP A 216 -18.76 -82.47 -65.14
N ILE A 217 -18.40 -83.74 -65.34
CA ILE A 217 -18.04 -84.29 -66.63
C ILE A 217 -18.94 -85.48 -67.01
N LYS A 218 -19.20 -85.64 -68.31
CA LYS A 218 -19.77 -86.84 -68.92
C LYS A 218 -19.25 -87.01 -70.34
N LEU A 219 -19.40 -88.19 -70.92
CA LEU A 219 -19.11 -88.41 -72.34
C LEU A 219 -20.37 -88.18 -73.18
N GLY A 220 -20.22 -87.60 -74.37
CA GLY A 220 -21.33 -87.37 -75.30
C GLY A 220 -21.86 -88.63 -75.99
N SER A 221 -21.14 -89.76 -75.89
CA SER A 221 -21.50 -91.03 -76.52
C SER A 221 -20.91 -92.23 -75.74
N PRO A 222 -21.52 -93.43 -75.85
CA PRO A 222 -21.04 -94.61 -75.16
C PRO A 222 -19.63 -95.02 -75.64
N PRO A 223 -18.69 -95.33 -74.74
CA PRO A 223 -17.38 -95.86 -75.09
C PRO A 223 -17.46 -97.25 -75.75
N VAL A 224 -16.61 -97.54 -76.73
CA VAL A 224 -16.49 -98.90 -77.29
C VAL A 224 -15.91 -99.88 -76.26
N ASN A 225 -15.02 -99.39 -75.40
CA ASN A 225 -14.41 -100.01 -74.22
C ASN A 225 -14.36 -98.99 -73.10
N SER A 226 -14.31 -99.40 -71.82
CA SER A 226 -14.23 -98.43 -70.71
C SER A 226 -13.07 -97.45 -70.91
N GLU A 227 -13.35 -96.15 -70.78
CA GLU A 227 -12.41 -95.05 -71.03
C GLU A 227 -12.18 -94.25 -69.75
N ALA A 228 -10.92 -93.94 -69.44
CA ALA A 228 -10.57 -93.10 -68.30
C ALA A 228 -10.30 -91.66 -68.74
N VAL A 229 -11.01 -90.70 -68.15
CA VAL A 229 -10.72 -89.28 -68.29
C VAL A 229 -9.89 -88.83 -67.10
N SER A 230 -8.65 -88.38 -67.32
CA SER A 230 -7.76 -87.87 -66.26
C SER A 230 -7.67 -86.35 -66.28
N PHE A 231 -7.47 -85.72 -65.12
CA PHE A 231 -7.37 -84.26 -64.95
C PHE A 231 -6.02 -83.86 -64.35
N THR A 232 -5.39 -82.83 -64.92
CA THR A 232 -4.16 -82.20 -64.42
C THR A 232 -4.22 -80.68 -64.62
N SER A 233 -3.29 -79.93 -64.02
CA SER A 233 -3.14 -78.47 -64.22
C SER A 233 -1.65 -78.12 -64.33
N PRO A 234 -1.25 -77.14 -65.15
CA PRO A 234 0.10 -76.59 -65.14
C PRO A 234 0.43 -75.82 -63.84
N TYR A 235 -0.59 -75.32 -63.14
CA TYR A 235 -0.42 -74.67 -61.85
C TYR A 235 -0.16 -75.75 -60.78
N ALA A 236 1.02 -75.71 -60.16
CA ALA A 236 1.51 -76.77 -59.29
C ALA A 236 0.67 -76.95 -58.01
N GLY A 237 0.02 -75.90 -57.51
CA GLY A 237 -0.86 -75.94 -56.34
C GLY A 237 -2.26 -76.49 -56.60
N ALA A 238 -2.59 -76.88 -57.84
CA ALA A 238 -3.92 -77.41 -58.18
C ALA A 238 -3.96 -78.95 -58.06
N SER A 239 -5.00 -79.46 -57.41
CA SER A 239 -5.24 -80.90 -57.24
C SER A 239 -6.67 -81.29 -57.61
N PHE A 240 -6.87 -82.54 -58.03
CA PHE A 240 -8.15 -83.06 -58.51
C PHE A 240 -8.59 -84.30 -57.74
N SER A 241 -9.87 -84.34 -57.32
CA SER A 241 -10.46 -85.49 -56.63
C SER A 241 -11.84 -85.85 -57.22
N PRO A 242 -12.00 -87.04 -57.83
CA PRO A 242 -10.95 -87.98 -58.21
C PRO A 242 -10.08 -87.44 -59.37
N SER A 243 -8.79 -87.79 -59.41
CA SER A 243 -7.86 -87.35 -60.47
C SER A 243 -8.10 -88.02 -61.83
N SER A 244 -8.91 -89.08 -61.86
CA SER A 244 -9.46 -89.65 -63.09
C SER A 244 -10.81 -90.33 -62.85
N ILE A 245 -11.65 -90.35 -63.88
CA ILE A 245 -12.97 -90.99 -63.88
C ILE A 245 -13.03 -91.99 -65.02
N THR A 246 -13.42 -93.24 -64.72
CA THR A 246 -13.65 -94.26 -65.76
C THR A 246 -15.12 -94.29 -66.19
N PHE A 247 -15.36 -94.01 -67.46
CA PHE A 247 -16.66 -94.14 -68.10
C PHE A 247 -16.77 -95.50 -68.82
N THR A 248 -17.89 -96.17 -68.62
CA THR A 248 -18.31 -97.43 -69.24
C THR A 248 -19.59 -97.18 -70.06
N ASN A 249 -20.04 -98.19 -70.81
CA ASN A 249 -21.33 -98.12 -71.50
C ASN A 249 -22.54 -97.84 -70.58
N ASP A 250 -22.43 -98.08 -69.28
CA ASP A 250 -23.53 -97.93 -68.33
C ASP A 250 -23.57 -96.55 -67.65
N ASN A 251 -22.45 -95.81 -67.60
CA ASN A 251 -22.36 -94.54 -66.85
C ASN A 251 -21.86 -93.35 -67.69
N TYR A 252 -21.62 -93.53 -69.00
CA TYR A 252 -21.05 -92.50 -69.88
C TYR A 252 -21.87 -91.20 -69.93
N ASP A 253 -23.20 -91.31 -69.87
CA ASP A 253 -24.14 -90.17 -69.95
C ASP A 253 -24.53 -89.61 -68.57
N THR A 254 -24.06 -90.24 -67.49
CA THR A 254 -24.26 -89.75 -66.13
C THR A 254 -23.19 -88.70 -65.82
N ARG A 255 -23.59 -87.52 -65.38
CA ARG A 255 -22.65 -86.50 -64.88
C ARG A 255 -21.91 -87.02 -63.66
N GLN A 256 -20.59 -86.95 -63.70
CA GLN A 256 -19.72 -87.32 -62.60
C GLN A 256 -18.91 -86.09 -62.19
N THR A 257 -18.92 -85.80 -60.90
CA THR A 257 -18.34 -84.59 -60.33
C THR A 257 -16.85 -84.77 -60.03
N VAL A 258 -16.07 -83.75 -60.35
CA VAL A 258 -14.64 -83.62 -60.01
C VAL A 258 -14.45 -82.36 -59.19
N THR A 259 -13.74 -82.46 -58.07
CA THR A 259 -13.33 -81.31 -57.26
C THR A 259 -11.94 -80.85 -57.72
N LEU A 260 -11.81 -79.56 -58.05
CA LEU A 260 -10.54 -78.84 -58.21
C LEU A 260 -10.26 -78.07 -56.92
N SER A 261 -9.14 -78.36 -56.26
CA SER A 261 -8.68 -77.64 -55.07
C SER A 261 -7.38 -76.88 -55.37
N ILE A 262 -7.29 -75.65 -54.88
CA ILE A 262 -6.10 -74.80 -54.98
C ILE A 262 -5.46 -74.72 -53.58
N ALA A 263 -4.16 -75.05 -53.49
CA ALA A 263 -3.41 -74.90 -52.25
C ALA A 263 -3.35 -73.42 -51.82
N ASN A 264 -3.31 -73.15 -50.51
CA ASN A 264 -3.00 -71.83 -50.00
C ASN A 264 -1.48 -71.66 -50.02
N ASN A 265 -0.98 -70.54 -50.51
CA ASN A 265 0.35 -70.06 -50.18
C ASN A 265 0.25 -68.82 -49.26
N ASP A 266 1.36 -68.15 -48.95
CA ASP A 266 1.37 -66.96 -48.09
C ASP A 266 1.91 -65.73 -48.87
N LEU A 267 1.94 -65.79 -50.21
CA LEU A 267 2.49 -64.75 -51.09
C LEU A 267 1.38 -63.82 -51.56
N GLU A 268 1.58 -62.51 -51.45
CA GLU A 268 0.72 -61.52 -52.12
C GLU A 268 1.12 -61.43 -53.60
N GLU A 269 0.58 -62.33 -54.43
CA GLU A 269 0.88 -62.44 -55.86
C GLU A 269 -0.27 -62.02 -56.78
N GLY A 270 -1.40 -61.63 -56.19
CA GLY A 270 -2.56 -61.12 -56.89
C GLY A 270 -3.31 -62.18 -57.70
N THR A 271 -4.36 -61.76 -58.43
CA THR A 271 -5.24 -62.70 -59.15
C THR A 271 -4.58 -63.31 -60.39
N SER A 272 -4.36 -64.62 -60.37
CA SER A 272 -3.84 -65.40 -61.50
C SER A 272 -4.96 -65.76 -62.51
N THR A 273 -4.92 -65.19 -63.71
CA THR A 273 -6.01 -65.29 -64.72
C THR A 273 -5.78 -66.32 -65.84
N ASN A 274 -4.62 -66.97 -65.88
CA ASN A 274 -4.21 -67.88 -66.98
C ASN A 274 -4.13 -69.36 -66.57
N SER A 275 -4.79 -69.75 -65.48
CA SER A 275 -4.75 -71.12 -64.99
C SER A 275 -5.68 -72.02 -65.83
N THR A 276 -5.28 -73.26 -66.10
CA THR A 276 -6.06 -74.18 -66.96
C THR A 276 -6.12 -75.58 -66.40
N VAL A 277 -7.30 -76.18 -66.42
CA VAL A 277 -7.44 -77.63 -66.26
C VAL A 277 -7.17 -78.29 -67.60
N VAL A 278 -6.31 -79.29 -67.62
CA VAL A 278 -6.01 -80.17 -68.76
C VAL A 278 -6.70 -81.50 -68.49
N TRP A 279 -7.57 -81.94 -69.39
CA TRP A 279 -8.17 -83.27 -69.35
C TRP A 279 -7.64 -84.13 -70.51
N ALA A 280 -7.53 -85.43 -70.29
CA ALA A 280 -7.07 -86.38 -71.30
C ALA A 280 -8.02 -87.59 -71.38
N ALA A 281 -8.43 -87.95 -72.60
CA ALA A 281 -9.28 -89.11 -72.90
C ALA A 281 -9.03 -89.57 -74.35
N TYR A 282 -9.09 -90.87 -74.65
CA TYR A 282 -8.90 -91.45 -75.99
C TYR A 282 -7.59 -91.02 -76.69
N GLY A 283 -6.53 -90.72 -75.93
CA GLY A 283 -5.26 -90.25 -76.48
C GLY A 283 -5.29 -88.81 -77.02
N ILE A 284 -6.36 -88.05 -76.77
CA ILE A 284 -6.45 -86.60 -77.03
C ILE A 284 -6.51 -85.83 -75.70
N THR A 285 -6.04 -84.59 -75.72
CA THR A 285 -6.11 -83.67 -74.58
C THR A 285 -6.95 -82.45 -74.93
N GLY A 286 -7.70 -81.93 -73.95
CA GLY A 286 -8.40 -80.66 -74.04
C GLY A 286 -8.14 -79.82 -72.79
N THR A 287 -8.46 -78.53 -72.87
CA THR A 287 -8.27 -77.59 -71.76
C THR A 287 -9.48 -76.71 -71.54
N PHE A 288 -9.67 -76.26 -70.30
CA PHE A 288 -10.54 -75.13 -69.96
C PHE A 288 -9.87 -74.26 -68.90
N ALA A 289 -10.10 -72.95 -68.94
CA ALA A 289 -9.48 -71.99 -68.03
C ALA A 289 -10.20 -71.95 -66.67
N TYR A 290 -9.49 -71.49 -65.64
CA TYR A 290 -10.01 -71.04 -64.35
C TYR A 290 -9.17 -69.85 -63.85
N ILE A 291 -9.74 -69.00 -62.99
CA ILE A 291 -9.06 -67.87 -62.34
C ILE A 291 -8.75 -68.26 -60.90
N ILE A 292 -7.56 -67.92 -60.41
CA ILE A 292 -7.20 -68.03 -59.00
C ILE A 292 -7.20 -66.62 -58.40
N THR A 293 -7.95 -66.39 -57.33
CA THR A 293 -7.88 -65.14 -56.56
C THR A 293 -7.07 -65.36 -55.31
N ASP A 294 -6.07 -64.52 -55.14
CA ASP A 294 -5.25 -64.41 -53.94
C ASP A 294 -6.09 -63.97 -52.73
N ASN A 295 -5.74 -64.48 -51.55
CA ASN A 295 -6.39 -64.18 -50.27
C ASN A 295 -5.43 -63.67 -49.21
N ASP A 296 -4.17 -63.46 -49.56
CA ASP A 296 -3.20 -62.80 -48.72
C ASP A 296 -3.36 -61.27 -48.82
N THR A 297 -2.77 -60.52 -47.89
CA THR A 297 -2.75 -59.03 -47.91
C THR A 297 -1.54 -58.55 -47.13
N ALA A 298 -0.63 -57.83 -47.77
CA ALA A 298 0.55 -57.25 -47.12
C ALA A 298 0.17 -56.23 -46.02
N ALA A 299 0.72 -56.41 -44.82
CA ALA A 299 0.49 -55.55 -43.66
C ALA A 299 1.58 -55.76 -42.59
N ILE A 300 1.75 -54.74 -41.73
CA ILE A 300 2.56 -54.79 -40.52
C ILE A 300 1.66 -55.11 -39.33
N ILE A 301 1.99 -56.15 -38.56
CA ILE A 301 1.29 -56.50 -37.32
C ILE A 301 2.19 -56.19 -36.12
N LEU A 302 1.61 -55.49 -35.15
CA LEU A 302 2.22 -55.22 -33.85
C LEU A 302 1.61 -56.12 -32.78
N SER A 303 2.41 -56.55 -31.80
CA SER A 303 1.86 -57.24 -30.61
C SER A 303 1.07 -56.33 -29.68
N LYS A 304 1.30 -55.00 -29.76
CA LYS A 304 0.55 -53.96 -29.07
C LYS A 304 0.79 -52.59 -29.71
N THR A 305 -0.12 -51.65 -29.47
CA THR A 305 -0.09 -50.28 -30.02
C THR A 305 0.29 -49.22 -28.98
N THR A 306 0.58 -49.63 -27.73
CA THR A 306 0.98 -48.72 -26.65
C THR A 306 2.15 -49.30 -25.85
N THR A 307 3.08 -48.45 -25.44
CA THR A 307 4.15 -48.76 -24.48
C THR A 307 4.12 -47.77 -23.32
N SER A 308 4.63 -48.19 -22.17
CA SER A 308 4.85 -47.29 -21.04
C SER A 308 6.21 -47.54 -20.42
N VAL A 309 7.01 -46.48 -20.39
CA VAL A 309 8.34 -46.45 -19.78
C VAL A 309 8.38 -45.32 -18.75
N SER A 310 9.53 -45.12 -18.14
CA SER A 310 9.77 -44.08 -17.15
C SER A 310 11.21 -43.65 -17.26
N GLU A 311 11.43 -42.38 -16.99
CA GLU A 311 12.73 -41.73 -16.89
C GLU A 311 13.68 -42.42 -15.90
N ALA A 312 13.15 -43.19 -14.93
CA ALA A 312 13.94 -44.05 -14.05
C ALA A 312 14.68 -45.20 -14.78
N GLY A 313 14.67 -45.22 -16.12
CA GLY A 313 15.36 -46.17 -16.99
C GLY A 313 14.60 -47.48 -17.19
N THR A 314 13.27 -47.45 -17.05
CA THR A 314 12.46 -48.64 -17.32
C THR A 314 12.35 -48.89 -18.83
N THR A 315 12.08 -50.14 -19.20
CA THR A 315 11.96 -50.55 -20.60
C THR A 315 10.66 -51.29 -20.83
N ASP A 316 10.11 -51.14 -22.03
CA ASP A 316 8.95 -51.87 -22.49
C ASP A 316 9.23 -52.42 -23.90
N THR A 317 8.57 -53.50 -24.30
CA THR A 317 8.84 -54.16 -25.59
C THR A 317 7.57 -54.42 -26.37
N PHE A 318 7.65 -54.28 -27.70
CA PHE A 318 6.63 -54.77 -28.63
C PHE A 318 7.32 -55.57 -29.75
N THR A 319 6.55 -56.37 -30.47
CA THR A 319 7.08 -57.17 -31.59
C THR A 319 6.38 -56.79 -32.88
N VAL A 320 7.13 -56.85 -33.98
CA VAL A 320 6.70 -56.54 -35.34
C VAL A 320 6.80 -57.81 -36.18
N VAL A 321 5.78 -58.10 -36.99
CA VAL A 321 5.76 -59.22 -37.93
C VAL A 321 4.97 -58.84 -39.19
N LEU A 322 5.31 -59.44 -40.33
CA LEU A 322 4.59 -59.24 -41.58
C LEU A 322 3.47 -60.29 -41.76
N THR A 323 2.42 -59.97 -42.51
CA THR A 323 1.30 -60.88 -42.79
C THR A 323 1.53 -61.83 -43.96
N THR A 324 2.44 -61.50 -44.87
CA THR A 324 2.71 -62.27 -46.10
C THR A 324 4.21 -62.45 -46.32
N ASP A 325 4.57 -63.54 -46.98
CA ASP A 325 5.94 -63.82 -47.45
C ASP A 325 6.31 -62.83 -48.56
N PRO A 326 7.30 -61.94 -48.36
CA PRO A 326 7.64 -60.95 -49.37
C PRO A 326 8.54 -61.58 -50.46
N ALA A 327 8.42 -61.16 -51.72
CA ALA A 327 9.25 -61.70 -52.81
C ALA A 327 10.71 -61.21 -52.74
N THR A 328 10.96 -60.05 -52.14
CA THR A 328 12.28 -59.54 -51.73
C THR A 328 12.25 -59.03 -50.29
N ASP A 329 13.41 -58.71 -49.71
CA ASP A 329 13.46 -58.21 -48.33
C ASP A 329 12.60 -56.94 -48.15
N VAL A 330 12.06 -56.74 -46.95
CA VAL A 330 11.26 -55.59 -46.51
C VAL A 330 11.94 -54.96 -45.29
N ASP A 331 12.37 -53.71 -45.43
CA ASP A 331 13.00 -52.94 -44.37
C ASP A 331 12.03 -51.92 -43.79
N ILE A 332 11.83 -51.96 -42.47
CA ILE A 332 10.92 -51.07 -41.74
C ILE A 332 11.75 -50.15 -40.84
N SER A 333 11.62 -48.84 -41.03
CA SER A 333 12.18 -47.84 -40.14
C SER A 333 11.43 -47.81 -38.80
N VAL A 334 12.14 -47.52 -37.70
CA VAL A 334 11.57 -47.37 -36.36
C VAL A 334 12.09 -46.08 -35.76
N ILE A 335 11.22 -45.10 -35.56
CA ILE A 335 11.60 -43.74 -35.16
C ILE A 335 10.79 -43.31 -33.92
N SER A 336 11.49 -42.94 -32.84
CA SER A 336 10.86 -42.22 -31.73
C SER A 336 10.70 -40.74 -32.09
N ALA A 337 9.50 -40.19 -31.90
CA ALA A 337 9.24 -38.76 -32.10
C ALA A 337 9.95 -37.89 -31.06
N ASP A 338 10.26 -38.45 -29.89
CA ASP A 338 10.98 -37.76 -28.83
C ASP A 338 12.06 -38.68 -28.22
N THR A 339 13.30 -38.46 -28.64
CA THR A 339 14.45 -39.21 -28.13
C THR A 339 14.99 -38.70 -26.81
N GLY A 340 14.55 -37.50 -26.35
CA GLY A 340 14.81 -37.00 -25.01
C GLY A 340 14.01 -37.79 -23.97
N GLU A 341 12.82 -38.24 -24.37
CA GLU A 341 11.89 -39.01 -23.54
C GLU A 341 12.08 -40.53 -23.61
N ALA A 342 12.21 -41.08 -24.82
CA ALA A 342 12.41 -42.51 -25.00
C ALA A 342 13.16 -42.86 -26.27
N THR A 343 14.02 -43.88 -26.16
CA THR A 343 14.80 -44.42 -27.27
C THR A 343 14.31 -45.80 -27.67
N VAL A 344 14.56 -46.18 -28.92
CA VAL A 344 14.26 -47.51 -29.46
C VAL A 344 15.55 -48.30 -29.68
N SER A 345 15.51 -49.62 -29.46
CA SER A 345 16.69 -50.49 -29.54
C SER A 345 17.27 -50.66 -30.95
N THR A 346 16.48 -50.37 -31.99
CA THR A 346 16.90 -50.42 -33.39
C THR A 346 16.19 -49.32 -34.17
N SER A 347 16.85 -48.76 -35.18
CA SER A 347 16.28 -47.78 -36.10
C SER A 347 15.63 -48.42 -37.33
N GLU A 348 15.87 -49.71 -37.56
CA GLU A 348 15.42 -50.45 -38.74
C GLU A 348 15.23 -51.94 -38.41
N LEU A 349 14.23 -52.58 -39.04
CA LEU A 349 13.94 -54.00 -38.95
C LEU A 349 13.94 -54.59 -40.37
N ALA A 350 14.72 -55.66 -40.58
CA ALA A 350 14.83 -56.32 -41.88
C ALA A 350 14.07 -57.65 -41.89
N PHE A 351 13.06 -57.77 -42.73
CA PHE A 351 12.28 -58.99 -42.94
C PHE A 351 12.62 -59.60 -44.31
N THR A 352 12.97 -60.88 -44.34
CA THR A 352 13.32 -61.66 -45.52
C THR A 352 12.29 -62.77 -45.73
N THR A 353 12.36 -63.46 -46.87
CA THR A 353 11.52 -64.65 -47.16
C THR A 353 11.62 -65.74 -46.10
N ASP A 354 12.71 -65.78 -45.33
CA ASP A 354 12.94 -66.81 -44.31
C ASP A 354 12.43 -66.41 -42.91
N ASN A 355 12.16 -65.12 -42.67
CA ASN A 355 11.85 -64.61 -41.33
C ASN A 355 10.67 -63.63 -41.25
N TRP A 356 9.97 -63.32 -42.35
CA TRP A 356 8.83 -62.39 -42.41
C TRP A 356 7.75 -62.68 -41.35
N ASN A 357 7.51 -63.96 -41.08
CA ASN A 357 6.53 -64.47 -40.11
C ASN A 357 7.10 -64.68 -38.70
N THR A 358 8.38 -64.36 -38.47
CA THR A 358 9.01 -64.45 -37.15
C THR A 358 8.95 -63.08 -36.48
N PRO A 359 8.26 -62.94 -35.33
CA PRO A 359 8.17 -61.65 -34.65
C PRO A 359 9.54 -61.12 -34.24
N GLN A 360 9.87 -59.90 -34.67
CA GLN A 360 11.07 -59.18 -34.29
C GLN A 360 10.77 -58.20 -33.15
N THR A 361 11.59 -58.20 -32.09
CA THR A 361 11.34 -57.38 -30.89
C THR A 361 12.00 -56.01 -31.00
N VAL A 362 11.23 -54.96 -30.70
CA VAL A 362 11.71 -53.61 -30.44
C VAL A 362 11.58 -53.33 -28.94
N THR A 363 12.68 -52.88 -28.32
CA THR A 363 12.68 -52.40 -26.93
C THR A 363 12.65 -50.88 -26.93
N VAL A 364 11.69 -50.32 -26.20
CA VAL A 364 11.59 -48.90 -25.86
C VAL A 364 12.20 -48.70 -24.49
N ALA A 365 13.09 -47.73 -24.34
CA ALA A 365 13.74 -47.39 -23.09
C ALA A 365 13.49 -45.92 -22.75
N GLY A 366 12.96 -45.65 -21.56
CA GLY A 366 12.81 -44.28 -21.05
C GLY A 366 14.17 -43.64 -20.81
N VAL A 367 14.26 -42.34 -21.04
CA VAL A 367 15.47 -41.53 -20.86
C VAL A 367 15.14 -40.46 -19.82
N ASN A 368 15.98 -40.31 -18.79
CA ASN A 368 15.84 -39.25 -17.80
C ASN A 368 16.36 -37.93 -18.37
N ASP A 369 15.53 -36.91 -18.38
CA ASP A 369 15.89 -35.57 -18.83
C ASP A 369 16.15 -34.60 -17.67
N GLY A 370 15.68 -34.94 -16.47
CA GLY A 370 15.91 -34.23 -15.21
C GLY A 370 15.00 -33.02 -14.98
N ALA A 371 14.00 -32.82 -15.84
CA ALA A 371 12.98 -31.79 -15.69
C ALA A 371 11.71 -32.32 -14.99
N VAL A 372 10.99 -31.42 -14.31
CA VAL A 372 9.62 -31.69 -13.84
C VAL A 372 8.67 -31.16 -14.92
N ASP A 373 8.31 -32.01 -15.86
CA ASP A 373 7.41 -31.70 -16.97
C ASP A 373 6.21 -32.67 -17.09
N GLY A 374 6.11 -33.62 -16.14
CA GLY A 374 5.02 -34.56 -16.04
C GLY A 374 5.08 -35.67 -17.10
N ASN A 375 4.09 -36.57 -17.09
CA ASN A 375 4.15 -37.72 -17.99
C ASN A 375 3.96 -37.32 -19.47
N ILE A 376 5.00 -37.45 -20.28
CA ILE A 376 4.95 -37.15 -21.71
C ILE A 376 4.47 -38.36 -22.52
N THR A 377 3.55 -38.12 -23.46
CA THR A 377 3.09 -39.11 -24.43
C THR A 377 3.49 -38.73 -25.85
N HIS A 378 4.28 -39.58 -26.50
CA HIS A 378 4.78 -39.38 -27.86
C HIS A 378 4.64 -40.64 -28.72
N ASN A 379 4.84 -40.49 -30.04
CA ASN A 379 4.66 -41.58 -30.99
C ASN A 379 5.99 -42.22 -31.37
N ILE A 380 6.00 -43.55 -31.49
CA ILE A 380 7.02 -44.32 -32.20
C ILE A 380 6.41 -44.75 -33.53
N THR A 381 7.00 -44.30 -34.64
CA THR A 381 6.47 -44.53 -35.99
C THR A 381 7.26 -45.63 -36.68
N LEU A 382 6.54 -46.58 -37.28
CA LEU A 382 7.07 -47.64 -38.11
C LEU A 382 6.61 -47.44 -39.56
N SER A 383 7.56 -47.30 -40.48
CA SER A 383 7.29 -47.03 -41.90
C SER A 383 8.13 -47.94 -42.79
N VAL A 384 7.52 -48.51 -43.83
CA VAL A 384 8.24 -49.27 -44.87
C VAL A 384 9.22 -48.32 -45.57
N ILE A 385 10.43 -48.80 -45.85
CA ILE A 385 11.43 -48.05 -46.60
C ILE A 385 11.32 -48.49 -48.06
N ASP A 386 10.46 -47.81 -48.83
CA ASP A 386 10.10 -48.15 -50.23
C ASP A 386 11.32 -48.47 -51.11
N ALA A 387 12.40 -47.69 -50.99
CA ALA A 387 13.58 -47.85 -51.84
C ALA A 387 14.38 -49.14 -51.59
N GLN A 388 14.16 -49.80 -50.45
CA GLN A 388 14.88 -51.01 -50.02
C GLN A 388 13.96 -52.23 -49.91
N SER A 389 12.64 -52.02 -49.96
CA SER A 389 11.65 -53.04 -49.66
C SER A 389 11.01 -53.63 -50.92
N ASP A 390 10.34 -54.77 -50.75
CA ASP A 390 9.43 -55.29 -51.77
C ASP A 390 8.32 -54.27 -52.09
N ASN A 391 8.15 -53.95 -53.38
CA ASN A 391 7.14 -53.02 -53.88
C ASN A 391 5.69 -53.38 -53.46
N THR A 392 5.45 -54.63 -53.08
CA THR A 392 4.14 -55.10 -52.58
C THR A 392 3.80 -54.49 -51.22
N TYR A 393 4.82 -54.06 -50.47
CA TYR A 393 4.68 -53.37 -49.18
C TYR A 393 4.67 -51.83 -49.30
N ASP A 394 5.00 -51.24 -50.45
CA ASP A 394 4.89 -49.78 -50.71
C ASP A 394 3.51 -49.17 -50.33
N PRO A 395 2.35 -49.82 -50.58
CA PRO A 395 1.06 -49.25 -50.21
C PRO A 395 0.69 -49.43 -48.72
N VAL A 396 1.50 -50.15 -47.94
CA VAL A 396 1.26 -50.36 -46.50
C VAL A 396 1.46 -49.04 -45.76
N SER A 397 0.43 -48.61 -45.04
CA SER A 397 0.49 -47.37 -44.26
C SER A 397 1.36 -47.53 -43.01
N ASP A 398 2.02 -46.45 -42.62
CA ASP A 398 2.76 -46.34 -41.38
C ASP A 398 1.92 -46.77 -40.17
N VAL A 399 2.57 -47.48 -39.24
CA VAL A 399 1.95 -47.92 -37.99
C VAL A 399 2.60 -47.19 -36.82
N VAL A 400 1.78 -46.79 -35.84
CA VAL A 400 2.24 -46.02 -34.68
C VAL A 400 2.06 -46.82 -33.41
N VAL A 401 3.09 -46.81 -32.57
CA VAL A 401 3.04 -47.21 -31.15
C VAL A 401 3.08 -45.94 -30.31
N GLN A 402 2.06 -45.72 -29.49
CA GLN A 402 2.06 -44.59 -28.56
C GLN A 402 2.86 -44.96 -27.30
N ASN A 403 3.91 -44.21 -27.00
CA ASN A 403 4.68 -44.38 -25.78
C ASN A 403 4.32 -43.29 -24.75
N THR A 404 4.06 -43.69 -23.51
CA THR A 404 3.99 -42.76 -22.38
C THR A 404 5.21 -42.96 -21.49
N THR A 405 6.03 -41.93 -21.34
CA THR A 405 7.12 -41.87 -20.37
C THR A 405 6.57 -41.28 -19.07
N ALA A 406 6.78 -41.96 -17.95
CA ALA A 406 6.45 -41.43 -16.64
C ALA A 406 7.63 -40.65 -16.04
N ASP A 407 7.35 -39.40 -15.70
CA ASP A 407 8.26 -38.46 -15.01
C ASP A 407 8.58 -39.02 -13.61
N ASN A 408 9.87 -38.98 -13.24
CA ASN A 408 10.35 -39.45 -11.94
C ASN A 408 10.86 -38.33 -11.05
N GLU A 409 10.77 -37.09 -11.50
CA GLU A 409 11.19 -35.90 -10.81
C GLU A 409 10.02 -35.38 -9.96
N SER A 410 10.35 -34.60 -8.92
CA SER A 410 9.33 -34.04 -8.03
C SER A 410 9.62 -32.58 -7.81
N ALA A 411 8.60 -31.74 -7.96
CA ALA A 411 8.69 -30.32 -7.65
C ALA A 411 9.12 -30.09 -6.20
N GLY A 412 10.01 -29.11 -5.99
CA GLY A 412 10.54 -28.81 -4.68
C GLY A 412 11.51 -27.63 -4.70
N PHE A 413 11.62 -26.96 -3.55
CA PHE A 413 12.61 -25.91 -3.32
C PHE A 413 13.19 -26.06 -1.92
N THR A 414 14.39 -25.52 -1.71
CA THR A 414 15.05 -25.51 -0.39
C THR A 414 15.36 -24.09 0.03
N VAL A 415 15.18 -23.82 1.33
CA VAL A 415 15.53 -22.56 1.96
C VAL A 415 16.70 -22.79 2.91
N THR A 416 17.76 -22.00 2.78
CA THR A 416 18.94 -22.06 3.65
C THR A 416 19.24 -20.68 4.24
N GLN A 417 19.07 -20.54 5.55
CA GLN A 417 19.40 -19.31 6.31
C GLN A 417 20.91 -19.12 6.42
N SER A 418 21.43 -17.89 6.33
CA SER A 418 22.82 -17.63 6.71
C SER A 418 23.05 -17.96 8.17
N GLY A 419 24.19 -18.57 8.50
CA GLY A 419 24.54 -18.91 9.89
C GLY A 419 23.66 -19.96 10.58
N GLY A 420 22.58 -20.45 9.95
CA GLY A 420 21.64 -21.43 10.49
C GLY A 420 20.36 -20.83 11.09
N SER A 421 20.26 -19.51 11.21
CA SER A 421 19.11 -18.77 11.74
C SER A 421 19.12 -17.36 11.17
N THR A 422 17.95 -16.77 10.93
CA THR A 422 17.84 -15.35 10.56
C THR A 422 17.72 -14.48 11.81
N LEU A 423 18.74 -13.68 12.10
CA LEU A 423 18.77 -12.74 13.24
C LEU A 423 19.02 -11.32 12.74
N VAL A 424 18.03 -10.47 12.94
CA VAL A 424 18.09 -9.03 12.67
C VAL A 424 17.92 -8.25 13.98
N ALA A 425 17.96 -6.94 13.91
CA ALA A 425 17.86 -6.06 15.08
C ALA A 425 17.26 -4.73 14.64
N GLU A 426 16.56 -4.09 15.57
CA GLU A 426 15.90 -2.79 15.41
C GLU A 426 16.86 -1.68 15.00
N SER A 427 18.16 -1.85 15.27
CA SER A 427 19.22 -0.97 14.75
C SER A 427 19.36 -0.96 13.21
N GLY A 428 18.41 -1.53 12.46
CA GLY A 428 18.42 -1.66 11.00
C GLY A 428 19.35 -2.75 10.47
N SER A 429 19.72 -3.74 11.31
CA SER A 429 20.62 -4.80 10.87
C SER A 429 19.95 -5.74 9.87
N THR A 430 20.76 -6.38 9.02
CA THR A 430 20.27 -7.27 7.97
C THR A 430 20.86 -8.66 8.12
N ASP A 431 20.08 -9.66 7.74
CA ASP A 431 20.50 -11.05 7.60
C ASP A 431 19.86 -11.63 6.34
N THR A 432 20.34 -12.78 5.87
CA THR A 432 19.93 -13.33 4.57
C THR A 432 19.45 -14.77 4.67
N PHE A 433 18.72 -15.21 3.67
CA PHE A 433 18.57 -16.61 3.36
C PHE A 433 18.57 -16.81 1.85
N THR A 434 18.84 -18.03 1.43
CA THR A 434 18.88 -18.40 0.02
C THR A 434 17.80 -19.41 -0.32
N VAL A 435 17.27 -19.30 -1.52
CA VAL A 435 16.24 -20.21 -2.07
C VAL A 435 16.76 -20.80 -3.37
N VAL A 436 16.57 -22.11 -3.58
CA VAL A 436 16.94 -22.81 -4.81
C VAL A 436 15.95 -23.94 -5.09
N LEU A 437 15.62 -24.22 -6.36
CA LEU A 437 14.77 -25.34 -6.74
C LEU A 437 15.55 -26.66 -6.69
N THR A 438 14.88 -27.78 -6.38
CA THR A 438 15.52 -29.11 -6.28
C THR A 438 15.57 -29.86 -7.62
N SER A 439 14.74 -29.46 -8.58
CA SER A 439 14.66 -30.02 -9.93
C SER A 439 14.43 -28.91 -10.96
N GLN A 440 14.82 -29.14 -12.21
CA GLN A 440 14.64 -28.19 -13.30
C GLN A 440 13.15 -28.05 -13.64
N PRO A 441 12.59 -26.83 -13.75
CA PRO A 441 11.20 -26.68 -14.15
C PRO A 441 11.07 -26.57 -15.68
N ALA A 442 9.94 -27.05 -16.22
CA ALA A 442 9.60 -26.91 -17.64
C ALA A 442 9.27 -25.45 -18.05
N HIS A 443 8.74 -24.67 -17.10
CA HIS A 443 8.35 -23.27 -17.23
C HIS A 443 8.87 -22.44 -16.04
N ASP A 444 8.80 -21.11 -16.11
CA ASP A 444 9.31 -20.26 -15.03
C ASP A 444 8.47 -20.44 -13.75
N VAL A 445 9.14 -20.66 -12.61
CA VAL A 445 8.51 -20.82 -11.29
C VAL A 445 8.64 -19.54 -10.51
N VAL A 446 7.52 -19.02 -9.99
CA VAL A 446 7.48 -17.84 -9.13
C VAL A 446 7.21 -18.25 -7.68
N ILE A 447 8.10 -17.85 -6.77
CA ILE A 447 7.95 -18.02 -5.32
C ILE A 447 7.67 -16.65 -4.71
N PHE A 448 6.52 -16.50 -4.05
CA PHE A 448 6.20 -15.33 -3.22
C PHE A 448 6.95 -15.40 -1.90
N VAL A 449 7.41 -14.24 -1.43
CA VAL A 449 8.06 -14.07 -0.13
C VAL A 449 7.29 -12.99 0.62
N THR A 450 6.79 -13.30 1.80
CA THR A 450 5.95 -12.38 2.58
C THR A 450 6.39 -12.38 4.03
N SER A 451 6.62 -11.19 4.60
CA SER A 451 6.82 -11.03 6.04
C SER A 451 5.48 -11.09 6.77
N GLY A 452 5.43 -11.82 7.89
CA GLY A 452 4.25 -11.91 8.75
C GLY A 452 3.99 -10.65 9.58
N ASP A 453 5.03 -9.85 9.81
CA ASP A 453 4.96 -8.56 10.48
C ASP A 453 5.98 -7.59 9.88
N ILE A 454 5.48 -6.57 9.18
CA ILE A 454 6.32 -5.57 8.53
C ILE A 454 6.74 -4.43 9.46
N GLY A 455 6.13 -4.32 10.65
CA GLY A 455 6.59 -3.41 11.70
C GLY A 455 7.90 -3.86 12.33
N GLU A 456 8.21 -5.16 12.22
CA GLU A 456 9.34 -5.81 12.88
C GLU A 456 10.44 -6.24 11.91
N ALA A 457 10.06 -6.83 10.77
CA ALA A 457 11.02 -7.26 9.78
C ALA A 457 10.47 -7.16 8.36
N THR A 458 11.28 -6.61 7.45
CA THR A 458 10.95 -6.51 6.03
C THR A 458 11.84 -7.40 5.18
N VAL A 459 11.39 -7.71 3.98
CA VAL A 459 12.14 -8.47 2.97
C VAL A 459 12.38 -7.62 1.73
N ASP A 460 13.57 -7.71 1.15
CA ASP A 460 13.94 -6.92 -0.03
C ASP A 460 13.23 -7.35 -1.32
N LYS A 461 12.77 -8.60 -1.39
CA LYS A 461 12.09 -9.19 -2.54
C LYS A 461 10.75 -9.78 -2.10
N SER A 462 9.68 -9.39 -2.78
CA SER A 462 8.34 -9.99 -2.62
C SER A 462 8.12 -11.23 -3.49
N THR A 463 8.96 -11.42 -4.51
CA THR A 463 8.92 -12.58 -5.42
C THR A 463 10.32 -13.00 -5.87
N LEU A 464 10.52 -14.29 -6.07
CA LEU A 464 11.68 -14.90 -6.73
C LEU A 464 11.20 -15.65 -7.97
N THR A 465 11.87 -15.46 -9.12
CA THR A 465 11.51 -16.13 -10.38
C THR A 465 12.66 -17.00 -10.83
N PHE A 466 12.41 -18.30 -10.99
CA PHE A 466 13.37 -19.30 -11.44
C PHE A 466 12.98 -19.80 -12.83
N THR A 467 13.90 -19.68 -13.78
CA THR A 467 13.79 -20.18 -15.15
C THR A 467 14.45 -21.55 -15.30
N ASN A 468 14.24 -22.19 -16.44
CA ASN A 468 14.94 -23.42 -16.80
C ASN A 468 16.48 -23.29 -16.85
N SER A 469 17.03 -22.06 -16.87
CA SER A 469 18.46 -21.79 -16.99
C SER A 469 19.15 -21.49 -15.65
N ASP A 470 18.40 -21.06 -14.64
CA ASP A 470 18.91 -20.60 -13.35
C ASP A 470 18.19 -21.25 -12.14
N TRP A 471 17.33 -22.24 -12.34
CA TRP A 471 16.63 -22.99 -11.29
C TRP A 471 17.52 -23.50 -10.15
N ASN A 472 18.76 -23.89 -10.48
CA ASN A 472 19.75 -24.41 -9.55
C ASN A 472 20.71 -23.33 -9.01
N SER A 473 20.51 -22.07 -9.39
CA SER A 473 21.25 -20.94 -8.88
C SER A 473 20.51 -20.36 -7.68
N ALA A 474 21.16 -20.37 -6.53
CA ALA A 474 20.56 -19.86 -5.30
C ALA A 474 20.27 -18.36 -5.41
N GLN A 475 19.02 -17.96 -5.18
CA GLN A 475 18.61 -16.57 -5.10
C GLN A 475 18.55 -16.14 -3.63
N THR A 476 19.14 -14.97 -3.32
CA THR A 476 19.22 -14.44 -1.96
C THR A 476 18.06 -13.50 -1.66
N VAL A 477 17.44 -13.67 -0.50
CA VAL A 477 16.53 -12.70 0.12
C VAL A 477 17.26 -12.09 1.32
N THR A 478 17.19 -10.77 1.44
CA THR A 478 17.67 -10.02 2.59
C THR A 478 16.49 -9.66 3.47
N VAL A 479 16.59 -10.02 4.74
CA VAL A 479 15.68 -9.62 5.82
C VAL A 479 16.30 -8.44 6.55
N THR A 480 15.53 -7.40 6.81
CA THR A 480 15.97 -6.19 7.51
C THR A 480 15.09 -6.02 8.75
N GLY A 481 15.71 -5.88 9.92
CA GLY A 481 15.00 -5.53 11.15
C GLY A 481 14.54 -4.07 11.09
N ILE A 482 13.35 -3.80 11.61
CA ILE A 482 12.75 -2.47 11.66
C ILE A 482 12.77 -2.02 13.12
N ASN A 483 13.20 -0.78 13.38
CA ASN A 483 13.13 -0.14 14.69
C ASN A 483 11.69 0.27 14.97
N ASP A 484 11.16 -0.06 16.12
CA ASP A 484 10.11 0.73 16.74
C ASP A 484 10.66 1.41 18.00
N ASP A 485 9.79 1.89 18.90
CA ASP A 485 10.22 2.54 20.15
C ASP A 485 9.76 1.72 21.38
N LEU A 486 9.25 0.49 21.19
CA LEU A 486 8.61 -0.31 22.24
C LEU A 486 9.62 -1.27 22.87
N ASP A 487 9.77 -1.24 24.21
CA ASP A 487 10.43 -2.36 24.94
C ASP A 487 9.47 -3.55 25.05
N ASP A 488 9.31 -4.28 23.94
CA ASP A 488 8.48 -5.48 23.86
C ASP A 488 9.31 -6.79 23.86
N GLY A 489 10.63 -6.66 23.88
CA GLY A 489 11.59 -7.75 23.84
C GLY A 489 11.64 -8.44 22.47
N ASN A 490 12.74 -9.16 22.20
CA ASN A 490 12.97 -9.79 20.89
C ASN A 490 11.74 -10.45 20.24
N VAL A 491 11.25 -9.89 19.13
CA VAL A 491 10.09 -10.38 18.39
C VAL A 491 10.49 -11.40 17.31
N SER A 492 9.70 -12.47 17.18
CA SER A 492 9.91 -13.50 16.15
C SER A 492 8.92 -13.32 14.99
N VAL A 493 9.43 -12.93 13.83
CA VAL A 493 8.67 -12.74 12.59
C VAL A 493 8.75 -13.97 11.70
N THR A 494 7.61 -14.45 11.24
CA THR A 494 7.55 -15.56 10.27
C THR A 494 7.54 -15.02 8.84
N VAL A 495 8.62 -15.26 8.09
CA VAL A 495 8.66 -15.03 6.65
C VAL A 495 8.16 -16.27 5.94
N THR A 496 7.08 -16.15 5.16
CA THR A 496 6.44 -17.26 4.44
C THR A 496 6.86 -17.24 2.97
N LEU A 497 7.25 -18.42 2.46
CA LEU A 497 7.55 -18.68 1.07
C LEU A 497 6.54 -19.66 0.47
N GLY A 498 5.88 -19.28 -0.61
CA GLY A 498 4.89 -20.12 -1.30
C GLY A 498 5.01 -19.98 -2.81
N THR A 499 4.73 -21.04 -3.55
CA THR A 499 4.63 -20.98 -5.01
C THR A 499 3.34 -20.26 -5.42
N ALA A 500 3.37 -19.55 -6.54
CA ALA A 500 2.18 -18.95 -7.12
C ALA A 500 1.25 -20.04 -7.63
N ASP A 501 -0.02 -20.01 -7.21
CA ASP A 501 -1.11 -20.82 -7.77
C ASP A 501 -1.65 -20.04 -8.98
N ASP A 502 -1.01 -20.19 -10.14
CA ASP A 502 -1.47 -19.59 -11.40
C ASP A 502 -1.88 -20.70 -12.38
N ASP A 503 -3.17 -20.68 -12.76
CA ASP A 503 -3.90 -21.72 -13.50
C ASP A 503 -3.30 -22.06 -14.90
N ASP A 504 -2.21 -21.41 -15.34
CA ASP A 504 -1.80 -21.34 -16.74
C ASP A 504 -0.56 -22.17 -17.15
N CYS A 505 0.29 -22.71 -16.26
CA CYS A 505 1.43 -23.53 -16.76
C CYS A 505 2.14 -24.57 -15.85
N CYS A 506 1.89 -24.67 -14.54
CA CYS A 506 2.77 -25.43 -13.64
C CYS A 506 2.04 -26.25 -12.56
N ASP A 507 1.04 -27.06 -12.91
CA ASP A 507 0.23 -27.86 -11.97
C ASP A 507 1.04 -28.67 -10.93
N SER A 508 2.24 -29.08 -11.30
CA SER A 508 3.17 -29.86 -10.48
C SER A 508 3.85 -29.03 -9.38
N TRP A 509 3.86 -27.70 -9.49
CA TRP A 509 4.46 -26.75 -8.54
C TRP A 509 3.42 -26.01 -7.66
N ASP A 510 2.16 -25.92 -8.09
CA ASP A 510 1.09 -25.19 -7.40
C ASP A 510 0.67 -25.84 -6.05
N GLY A 511 0.91 -27.15 -5.90
CA GLY A 511 0.57 -27.93 -4.70
C GLY A 511 1.65 -27.99 -3.62
N LEU A 512 2.76 -27.25 -3.75
CA LEU A 512 3.86 -27.26 -2.78
C LEU A 512 3.44 -26.58 -1.48
N ALA A 513 3.74 -27.25 -0.35
CA ALA A 513 3.51 -26.65 0.96
C ALA A 513 4.42 -25.44 1.17
N ASN A 514 3.84 -24.36 1.73
CA ASN A 514 4.62 -23.18 2.10
C ASN A 514 5.77 -23.55 3.05
N GLN A 515 6.92 -22.93 2.83
CA GLN A 515 8.04 -22.98 3.75
C GLN A 515 8.11 -21.68 4.54
N THR A 516 8.70 -21.72 5.72
CA THR A 516 8.80 -20.56 6.61
C THR A 516 10.21 -20.38 7.13
N VAL A 517 10.65 -19.14 7.20
CA VAL A 517 11.87 -18.70 7.88
C VAL A 517 11.43 -17.92 9.12
N SER A 518 11.97 -18.27 10.28
CA SER A 518 11.75 -17.49 11.52
C SER A 518 12.88 -16.49 11.63
N ALA A 519 12.58 -15.22 11.38
CA ALA A 519 13.48 -14.12 11.67
C ALA A 519 13.24 -13.66 13.11
N VAL A 520 14.30 -13.39 13.87
CA VAL A 520 14.20 -12.75 15.18
C VAL A 520 14.70 -11.33 15.04
N ASN A 521 13.85 -10.35 15.36
CA ASN A 521 14.24 -8.95 15.55
C ASN A 521 14.71 -8.81 17.00
N ALA A 522 15.96 -8.38 17.19
CA ALA A 522 16.51 -8.14 18.51
C ALA A 522 16.17 -6.72 18.96
N ASP A 523 15.53 -6.65 20.11
CA ASP A 523 15.05 -5.42 20.75
C ASP A 523 16.22 -4.58 21.26
N ASN A 524 16.18 -3.27 20.97
CA ASN A 524 17.18 -2.31 21.41
C ASN A 524 16.64 -1.25 22.37
N ASP A 525 15.34 -1.26 22.65
CA ASP A 525 14.70 -0.35 23.57
C ASP A 525 14.82 -0.83 25.02
N THR A 526 14.62 0.08 25.96
CA THR A 526 14.68 -0.25 27.38
C THR A 526 13.77 0.66 28.17
N ALA A 527 12.78 0.07 28.84
CA ALA A 527 11.87 0.75 29.74
C ALA A 527 12.65 1.49 30.83
N GLY A 528 12.35 2.77 30.97
CA GLY A 528 13.03 3.66 31.90
C GLY A 528 12.50 5.09 31.79
N PHE A 529 12.94 5.95 32.71
CA PHE A 529 12.65 7.37 32.65
C PHE A 529 13.88 8.18 33.01
N THR A 530 13.94 9.41 32.50
CA THR A 530 15.04 10.34 32.74
C THR A 530 14.52 11.56 33.49
N ILE A 531 15.28 12.00 34.49
CA ILE A 531 15.06 13.25 35.24
C ILE A 531 16.07 14.28 34.75
N VAL A 532 15.60 15.46 34.38
CA VAL A 532 16.46 16.62 34.10
C VAL A 532 16.00 17.79 34.96
N HIS A 533 16.90 18.33 35.79
CA HIS A 533 16.68 19.55 36.56
C HIS A 533 16.72 20.76 35.64
N ILE A 534 15.74 21.66 35.74
CA ILE A 534 15.63 22.82 34.87
C ILE A 534 15.30 24.08 35.69
N ASN A 535 15.90 25.20 35.30
CA ASN A 535 15.58 26.49 35.89
C ASN A 535 14.20 27.01 35.41
N ALA A 536 13.83 28.22 35.84
CA ALA A 536 12.57 28.87 35.44
C ALA A 536 12.45 29.07 33.92
N GLU A 537 13.57 29.24 33.22
CA GLU A 537 13.68 29.39 31.77
C GLU A 537 13.70 28.06 31.01
N GLY A 538 13.62 26.91 31.71
CA GLY A 538 13.58 25.58 31.10
C GLY A 538 14.95 25.04 30.67
N VAL A 539 16.05 25.64 31.13
CA VAL A 539 17.42 25.25 30.82
C VAL A 539 17.96 24.34 31.91
N SER A 540 18.69 23.29 31.52
CA SER A 540 19.27 22.37 32.49
C SER A 540 20.33 23.04 33.36
N ASP A 541 20.12 23.05 34.68
CA ASP A 541 21.02 23.65 35.68
C ASP A 541 21.65 22.63 36.63
N GLY A 542 21.17 21.38 36.57
CA GLY A 542 21.76 20.23 37.24
C GLY A 542 21.45 20.11 38.73
N ALA A 543 20.64 21.01 39.30
CA ALA A 543 20.23 20.94 40.70
C ALA A 543 18.90 21.67 40.90
N THR A 544 18.05 21.12 41.77
CA THR A 544 16.86 21.83 42.22
C THR A 544 17.08 22.53 43.57
N VAL A 545 16.87 23.83 43.64
CA VAL A 545 17.01 24.68 44.82
C VAL A 545 15.77 25.56 44.98
N VAL A 546 15.16 25.49 46.16
CA VAL A 546 14.04 26.37 46.55
C VAL A 546 14.39 27.12 47.84
N THR A 547 13.59 28.12 48.15
CA THR A 547 13.67 28.96 49.35
C THR A 547 12.30 28.96 49.99
N GLU A 548 12.28 28.99 51.31
CA GLU A 548 11.08 28.95 52.15
C GLU A 548 10.10 30.10 51.84
N GLY A 549 10.58 31.22 51.29
CA GLY A 549 9.75 32.33 50.77
C GLY A 549 8.90 32.01 49.52
N ALA A 550 8.41 30.77 49.38
CA ALA A 550 7.55 30.26 48.32
C ALA A 550 8.15 30.33 46.91
N THR A 551 9.49 30.25 46.79
CA THR A 551 10.11 30.15 45.48
C THR A 551 9.85 28.76 44.89
N THR A 552 9.81 28.72 43.56
CA THR A 552 9.54 27.48 42.83
C THR A 552 10.71 27.11 41.95
N ASP A 553 10.95 25.81 41.84
CA ASP A 553 11.93 25.25 40.92
C ASP A 553 11.35 24.06 40.18
N ARG A 554 12.02 23.54 39.14
CA ARG A 554 11.42 22.59 38.21
C ARG A 554 12.36 21.45 37.85
N PHE A 555 11.76 20.34 37.46
CA PHE A 555 12.44 19.26 36.74
C PHE A 555 11.51 18.69 35.69
N THR A 556 12.07 18.01 34.71
CA THR A 556 11.33 17.32 33.67
C THR A 556 11.45 15.81 33.81
N LEU A 557 10.38 15.11 33.47
CA LEU A 557 10.34 13.65 33.31
C LEU A 557 10.09 13.31 31.84
N VAL A 558 10.80 12.31 31.31
CA VAL A 558 10.54 11.73 29.98
C VAL A 558 10.77 10.22 30.05
N LEU A 559 10.01 9.43 29.31
CA LEU A 559 10.24 7.97 29.21
C LEU A 559 11.31 7.69 28.15
N ASN A 560 12.08 6.61 28.37
CA ASN A 560 13.17 6.19 27.48
C ASN A 560 12.69 5.24 26.37
N ALA A 561 11.48 4.69 26.48
CA ALA A 561 10.83 3.83 25.49
C ALA A 561 9.31 4.16 25.46
N GLN A 562 8.67 3.96 24.32
CA GLN A 562 7.23 4.03 24.17
C GLN A 562 6.56 2.92 25.01
N PRO A 563 5.53 3.24 25.79
CA PRO A 563 4.83 2.22 26.55
C PRO A 563 3.66 1.61 25.76
N ALA A 564 3.37 0.33 25.95
CA ALA A 564 2.23 -0.35 25.32
C ALA A 564 0.86 0.15 25.85
N SER A 565 0.85 0.71 27.06
CA SER A 565 -0.29 1.39 27.69
C SER A 565 0.21 2.56 28.56
N ASP A 566 -0.69 3.30 29.22
CA ASP A 566 -0.26 4.47 29.99
C ASP A 566 0.72 4.09 31.11
N VAL A 567 1.71 4.95 31.39
CA VAL A 567 2.66 4.83 32.50
C VAL A 567 2.44 5.98 33.46
N VAL A 568 2.30 5.67 34.75
CA VAL A 568 2.08 6.66 35.80
C VAL A 568 3.28 6.68 36.73
N LEU A 569 4.00 7.79 36.77
CA LEU A 569 5.07 8.04 37.73
C LEU A 569 4.51 8.78 38.94
N SER A 570 4.77 8.30 40.15
CA SER A 570 4.51 9.04 41.38
C SER A 570 5.67 9.96 41.72
N VAL A 571 5.35 11.17 42.18
CA VAL A 571 6.31 12.16 42.70
C VAL A 571 6.01 12.37 44.17
N SER A 572 6.97 12.08 45.04
CA SER A 572 6.80 12.27 46.49
C SER A 572 8.00 12.96 47.13
N SER A 573 7.71 13.90 48.04
CA SER A 573 8.68 14.53 48.93
C SER A 573 8.79 13.74 50.24
N SER A 574 10.00 13.59 50.77
CA SER A 574 10.24 13.03 52.11
C SER A 574 9.81 13.97 53.24
N ASP A 575 9.77 15.27 52.97
CA ASP A 575 9.36 16.31 53.92
C ASP A 575 8.51 17.38 53.21
N THR A 576 7.20 17.27 53.37
CA THR A 576 6.26 18.24 52.78
C THR A 576 6.13 19.52 53.60
N GLY A 577 6.76 19.58 54.79
CA GLY A 577 6.90 20.83 55.55
C GLY A 577 7.92 21.77 54.91
N GLU A 578 8.84 21.23 54.12
CA GLU A 578 9.94 21.96 53.46
C GLU A 578 9.67 22.16 51.97
N VAL A 579 9.38 21.06 51.25
CA VAL A 579 9.23 21.08 49.80
C VAL A 579 7.97 20.34 49.39
N THR A 580 7.10 21.02 48.68
CA THR A 580 5.89 20.45 48.08
C THR A 580 6.05 20.29 46.58
N THR A 581 5.30 19.35 46.01
CA THR A 581 5.23 19.13 44.56
C THR A 581 3.89 19.65 44.03
N GLY A 582 3.91 20.32 42.87
CA GLY A 582 2.72 20.78 42.18
C GLY A 582 1.86 19.64 41.63
N SER A 583 2.43 18.45 41.42
CA SER A 583 1.69 17.23 41.09
C SER A 583 2.28 16.01 41.78
N ASN A 584 1.42 15.15 42.31
CA ASN A 584 1.83 13.90 42.96
C ASN A 584 2.03 12.76 41.96
N THR A 585 1.57 12.93 40.72
CA THR A 585 1.70 11.94 39.65
C THR A 585 1.89 12.60 38.30
N VAL A 586 2.62 11.95 37.41
CA VAL A 586 2.76 12.32 36.00
C VAL A 586 2.36 11.11 35.15
N THR A 587 1.50 11.32 34.16
CA THR A 587 1.01 10.24 33.28
C THR A 587 1.56 10.43 31.88
N PHE A 588 2.21 9.40 31.38
CA PHE A 588 2.65 9.25 30.00
C PHE A 588 1.72 8.27 29.28
N THR A 589 1.43 8.58 28.03
CA THR A 589 0.63 7.81 27.08
C THR A 589 1.53 7.48 25.90
N ASN A 590 1.07 6.58 25.03
CA ASN A 590 1.72 6.31 23.75
C ASN A 590 1.92 7.54 22.84
N SER A 591 1.22 8.66 23.09
CA SER A 591 1.33 9.89 22.29
C SER A 591 2.28 10.96 22.85
N ASN A 592 2.68 10.87 24.12
CA ASN A 592 3.49 11.90 24.79
C ASN A 592 4.65 11.32 25.63
N TRP A 593 4.94 10.02 25.52
CA TRP A 593 5.99 9.33 26.28
C TRP A 593 7.38 9.99 26.12
N ASN A 594 7.68 10.45 24.90
CA ASN A 594 8.93 11.12 24.53
C ASN A 594 8.87 12.65 24.70
N THR A 595 7.77 13.19 25.22
CA THR A 595 7.63 14.63 25.47
C THR A 595 7.88 14.91 26.94
N ALA A 596 8.92 15.69 27.22
CA ALA A 596 9.29 16.10 28.58
C ALA A 596 8.10 16.74 29.33
N GLN A 597 7.75 16.19 30.48
CA GLN A 597 6.68 16.67 31.35
C GLN A 597 7.27 17.43 32.54
N ASN A 598 6.83 18.66 32.74
CA ASN A 598 7.34 19.51 33.81
C ASN A 598 6.67 19.21 35.15
N VAL A 599 7.49 19.11 36.20
CA VAL A 599 7.04 19.06 37.59
C VAL A 599 7.63 20.26 38.32
N THR A 600 6.75 21.04 38.95
CA THR A 600 7.14 22.20 39.76
C THR A 600 7.25 21.77 41.22
N LEU A 601 8.34 22.16 41.86
CA LEU A 601 8.58 22.08 43.29
C LEU A 601 8.42 23.48 43.89
N THR A 602 7.98 23.54 45.13
CA THR A 602 7.75 24.80 45.84
C THR A 602 8.28 24.67 47.26
N GLY A 603 9.18 25.57 47.64
CA GLY A 603 9.60 25.74 49.03
C GLY A 603 8.41 26.19 49.87
N VAL A 604 8.30 25.67 51.08
CA VAL A 604 7.20 25.97 52.01
C VAL A 604 7.75 26.88 53.10
N ASP A 605 7.14 28.06 53.23
CA ASP A 605 7.47 29.04 54.26
C ASP A 605 7.03 28.49 55.62
N ASP A 606 7.95 28.42 56.57
CA ASP A 606 7.60 28.37 57.97
C ASP A 606 8.08 29.64 58.69
N ASP A 607 8.03 29.68 60.02
CA ASP A 607 8.42 30.87 60.78
C ASP A 607 9.65 30.55 61.65
N VAL A 608 10.38 29.46 61.40
CA VAL A 608 11.41 28.91 62.27
C VAL A 608 12.78 29.05 61.61
N ASP A 609 13.69 29.77 62.27
CA ASP A 609 15.13 29.74 61.93
C ASP A 609 15.71 28.37 62.34
N ASP A 610 15.64 27.40 61.44
CA ASP A 610 16.22 26.06 61.60
C ASP A 610 17.37 25.76 60.62
N GLY A 611 17.66 26.71 59.73
CA GLY A 611 18.71 26.66 58.73
C GLY A 611 18.40 25.72 57.56
N ASN A 612 19.06 25.92 56.42
CA ASN A 612 18.79 25.16 55.19
C ASN A 612 18.56 23.64 55.37
N VAL A 613 17.36 23.19 55.01
CA VAL A 613 16.96 21.78 55.07
C VAL A 613 17.01 21.14 53.68
N ASN A 614 17.60 19.94 53.59
CA ASN A 614 17.61 19.16 52.35
C ASN A 614 16.50 18.11 52.35
N THR A 615 15.66 18.14 51.32
CA THR A 615 14.52 17.22 51.16
C THR A 615 14.78 16.23 50.03
N THR A 616 14.46 14.95 50.25
CA THR A 616 14.62 13.91 49.21
C THR A 616 13.33 13.77 48.42
N MET A 617 13.42 13.91 47.10
CA MET A 617 12.35 13.59 46.16
C MET A 617 12.52 12.16 45.67
N THR A 618 11.42 11.41 45.61
CA THR A 618 11.37 10.04 45.07
C THR A 618 10.40 9.99 43.90
N ILE A 619 10.89 9.49 42.76
CA ILE A 619 10.11 9.22 41.56
C ILE A 619 10.04 7.70 41.37
N ALA A 620 8.83 7.16 41.27
CA ALA A 620 8.61 5.72 41.19
C ALA A 620 7.50 5.38 40.20
N VAL A 621 7.59 4.23 39.53
CA VAL A 621 6.53 3.71 38.65
C VAL A 621 5.38 3.19 39.52
N VAL A 622 4.15 3.59 39.21
CA VAL A 622 2.94 3.09 39.87
C VAL A 622 2.45 1.84 39.13
N ASP A 623 3.01 0.69 39.48
CA ASP A 623 2.77 -0.65 38.89
C ASP A 623 1.29 -0.88 38.49
N GLY A 624 0.36 -0.84 39.46
CA GLY A 624 -1.06 -1.11 39.18
C GLY A 624 -1.80 -0.12 38.26
N SER A 625 -1.13 0.91 37.75
CA SER A 625 -1.66 1.89 36.79
C SER A 625 -0.67 2.21 35.66
N SER A 626 0.40 1.43 35.54
CA SER A 626 1.42 1.59 34.51
C SER A 626 1.46 0.36 33.59
N SER A 627 2.13 0.52 32.46
CA SER A 627 2.36 -0.58 31.54
C SER A 627 3.43 -1.54 32.08
N ASN A 628 3.26 -2.85 31.81
CA ASN A 628 3.98 -3.92 32.53
C ASN A 628 5.50 -3.95 32.25
N GLU A 629 5.94 -3.40 31.12
CA GLU A 629 7.36 -3.31 30.76
C GLU A 629 8.11 -2.40 31.76
N PHE A 630 7.41 -1.39 32.30
CA PHE A 630 7.95 -0.49 33.33
C PHE A 630 7.95 -1.06 34.76
N ASP A 631 7.35 -2.24 35.01
CA ASP A 631 7.19 -2.81 36.38
C ASP A 631 8.53 -3.01 37.12
N ASN A 632 9.61 -3.24 36.38
CA ASN A 632 10.94 -3.50 36.94
C ASN A 632 11.85 -2.27 36.95
N VAL A 633 11.36 -1.11 36.50
CA VAL A 633 12.12 0.14 36.52
C VAL A 633 12.34 0.57 37.96
N ALA A 634 13.59 0.77 38.34
CA ALA A 634 13.94 1.16 39.70
C ALA A 634 13.54 2.62 40.00
N ASP A 635 13.10 2.85 41.23
CA ASP A 635 12.84 4.20 41.75
C ASP A 635 14.10 5.08 41.64
N GLN A 636 13.90 6.35 41.28
CA GLN A 636 14.97 7.34 41.24
C GLN A 636 14.74 8.38 42.33
N THR A 637 15.83 8.83 42.96
CA THR A 637 15.78 9.84 44.03
C THR A 637 16.79 10.95 43.79
N PHE A 638 16.43 12.18 44.13
CA PHE A 638 17.35 13.32 44.15
C PHE A 638 17.05 14.21 45.36
N THR A 639 18.00 15.08 45.72
CA THR A 639 17.87 16.01 46.84
C THR A 639 17.55 17.40 46.34
N VAL A 640 16.61 18.07 47.00
CA VAL A 640 16.27 19.48 46.83
C VAL A 640 16.83 20.23 48.04
N ALA A 641 17.59 21.29 47.81
CA ALA A 641 17.99 22.18 48.88
C ALA A 641 16.88 23.21 49.09
N ASN A 642 16.36 23.30 50.31
CA ASN A 642 15.51 24.40 50.77
C ASN A 642 16.40 25.37 51.54
N THR A 643 16.42 26.64 51.14
CA THR A 643 17.19 27.67 51.84
C THR A 643 16.28 28.45 52.78
N ASP A 644 16.73 28.56 54.02
CA ASP A 644 16.05 29.25 55.11
C ASP A 644 16.06 30.78 54.87
N ASN A 645 14.89 31.40 54.93
CA ASN A 645 14.68 32.85 54.80
C ASN A 645 14.44 33.54 56.15
N ASP A 646 14.33 32.78 57.23
CA ASP A 646 14.15 33.26 58.58
C ASP A 646 15.48 33.53 59.26
N ALA A 647 15.46 34.48 60.19
CA ALA A 647 16.60 34.79 61.03
C ALA A 647 16.11 35.21 62.41
N ALA A 648 16.67 34.62 63.47
CA ALA A 648 16.35 34.97 64.83
C ALA A 648 16.47 36.48 65.06
N ALA A 649 15.37 37.13 65.48
CA ALA A 649 15.33 38.56 65.78
C ALA A 649 14.23 38.89 66.79
N PHE A 650 14.42 40.00 67.53
CA PHE A 650 13.39 40.57 68.40
C PHE A 650 13.36 42.09 68.25
N THR A 651 12.21 42.70 68.46
CA THR A 651 12.03 44.16 68.35
C THR A 651 11.60 44.75 69.67
N VAL A 652 12.20 45.89 70.04
CA VAL A 652 11.86 46.67 71.24
C VAL A 652 11.40 48.06 70.83
N THR A 653 10.19 48.45 71.25
CA THR A 653 9.60 49.75 70.89
C THR A 653 9.07 50.48 72.12
N PRO A 654 9.59 51.68 72.46
CA PRO A 654 9.01 52.50 73.52
C PRO A 654 7.80 53.29 73.02
N SER A 655 6.82 53.56 73.89
CA SER A 655 5.68 54.45 73.59
C SER A 655 6.05 55.94 73.61
N ALA A 656 7.14 56.28 74.30
CA ALA A 656 7.78 57.59 74.34
C ALA A 656 9.21 57.43 74.89
N THR A 657 10.11 58.36 74.60
CA THR A 657 11.48 58.39 75.16
C THR A 657 11.64 59.44 76.26
N THR A 658 10.58 60.18 76.58
CA THR A 658 10.52 61.18 77.66
C THR A 658 9.36 60.82 78.60
N VAL A 659 9.59 60.92 79.91
CA VAL A 659 8.57 60.65 80.93
C VAL A 659 8.80 61.58 82.13
N THR A 660 7.76 62.24 82.62
CA THR A 660 7.86 63.07 83.84
C THR A 660 7.77 62.18 85.08
N GLU A 661 8.48 62.56 86.14
CA GLU A 661 8.38 61.92 87.45
C GLU A 661 6.92 61.74 87.90
N GLY A 662 6.63 60.58 88.49
CA GLY A 662 5.28 60.16 88.87
C GLY A 662 4.39 59.64 87.72
N SER A 663 4.86 59.70 86.47
CA SER A 663 4.15 59.17 85.29
C SER A 663 4.68 57.80 84.84
N THR A 664 3.93 57.14 83.95
CA THR A 664 4.29 55.84 83.39
C THR A 664 4.49 55.92 81.88
N VAL A 665 5.45 55.16 81.36
CA VAL A 665 5.69 54.92 79.94
C VAL A 665 5.71 53.41 79.67
N THR A 666 5.47 52.97 78.44
CA THR A 666 5.47 51.53 78.11
C THR A 666 6.54 51.18 77.09
N VAL A 667 7.05 49.95 77.17
CA VAL A 667 7.91 49.34 76.15
C VAL A 667 7.27 48.04 75.70
N THR A 668 7.21 47.82 74.39
CA THR A 668 6.76 46.57 73.81
C THR A 668 7.94 45.74 73.32
N VAL A 669 7.86 44.43 73.50
CA VAL A 669 8.84 43.44 73.01
C VAL A 669 8.09 42.36 72.23
N VAL A 670 8.60 41.94 71.08
CA VAL A 670 8.06 40.85 70.26
C VAL A 670 9.21 40.12 69.57
N LEU A 671 9.07 38.81 69.30
CA LEU A 671 10.01 38.08 68.44
C LEU A 671 9.55 38.15 66.98
N GLU A 672 10.50 38.15 66.05
CA GLU A 672 10.22 38.19 64.61
C GLU A 672 10.15 36.78 63.98
N THR A 673 10.72 35.76 64.64
CA THR A 673 10.60 34.35 64.23
C THR A 673 10.13 33.47 65.40
N SER A 674 9.55 32.33 65.08
CA SER A 674 9.16 31.27 66.02
C SER A 674 10.39 30.55 66.58
N PRO A 675 10.58 30.50 67.90
CA PRO A 675 11.73 29.82 68.47
C PRO A 675 11.46 28.31 68.66
N ASN A 676 12.50 27.50 68.49
CA ASN A 676 12.49 26.04 68.69
C ASN A 676 12.30 25.64 70.17
N THR A 677 12.79 26.48 71.06
CA THR A 677 12.67 26.39 72.51
C THR A 677 12.27 27.75 73.09
N ASN A 678 11.99 27.85 74.39
CA ASN A 678 11.54 29.13 74.94
C ASN A 678 12.68 30.16 74.92
N VAL A 679 12.39 31.39 74.46
CA VAL A 679 13.30 32.55 74.54
C VAL A 679 12.92 33.39 75.75
N MET A 680 13.90 33.76 76.56
CA MET A 680 13.70 34.67 77.69
C MET A 680 14.45 35.98 77.44
N ILE A 681 13.72 37.10 77.43
CA ILE A 681 14.30 38.44 77.29
C ILE A 681 14.34 39.09 78.67
N ASP A 682 15.54 39.33 79.19
CA ASP A 682 15.77 40.07 80.43
C ASP A 682 15.75 41.57 80.16
N ILE A 683 15.09 42.31 81.06
CA ILE A 683 14.90 43.75 80.97
C ILE A 683 15.47 44.38 82.25
N SER A 684 16.38 45.32 82.09
CA SER A 684 17.06 46.00 83.20
C SER A 684 17.09 47.52 82.99
N SER A 685 16.93 48.27 84.08
CA SER A 685 17.09 49.73 84.09
C SER A 685 18.49 50.07 84.59
N GLY A 686 19.15 51.00 83.91
CA GLY A 686 20.46 51.54 84.31
C GLY A 686 20.39 52.34 85.60
N ASP A 687 19.21 52.90 85.93
CA ASP A 687 18.93 53.52 87.20
C ASP A 687 17.51 53.21 87.68
N THR A 688 17.40 52.59 88.85
CA THR A 688 16.12 52.21 89.45
C THR A 688 15.65 53.20 90.50
N SER A 689 16.47 54.19 90.89
CA SER A 689 15.94 55.34 91.63
C SER A 689 15.09 56.21 90.73
N GLU A 690 15.39 56.26 89.43
CA GLU A 690 14.71 57.12 88.45
C GLU A 690 13.61 56.40 87.65
N LEU A 691 13.88 55.17 87.16
CA LEU A 691 12.96 54.45 86.28
C LEU A 691 12.81 52.98 86.74
N THR A 692 11.63 52.66 87.26
CA THR A 692 11.30 51.30 87.72
C THR A 692 10.52 50.52 86.67
N ILE A 693 10.70 49.19 86.66
CA ILE A 693 10.15 48.30 85.63
C ILE A 693 9.15 47.31 86.27
N SER A 694 7.99 47.11 85.63
CA SER A 694 6.95 46.20 86.13
C SER A 694 7.30 44.71 85.98
N SER A 695 8.15 44.34 85.02
CA SER A 695 8.61 42.97 84.78
C SER A 695 10.07 42.97 84.35
N VAL A 696 10.89 42.09 84.93
CA VAL A 696 12.34 41.99 84.67
C VAL A 696 12.71 40.92 83.64
N THR A 697 11.78 40.03 83.29
CA THR A 697 11.98 39.00 82.27
C THR A 697 10.65 38.76 81.53
N VAL A 698 10.72 38.54 80.23
CA VAL A 698 9.60 38.15 79.37
C VAL A 698 9.92 36.81 78.72
N THR A 699 8.99 35.86 78.74
CA THR A 699 9.18 34.54 78.14
C THR A 699 8.32 34.39 76.88
N PHE A 700 8.98 34.11 75.77
CA PHE A 700 8.38 33.71 74.52
C PHE A 700 8.53 32.20 74.33
N THR A 701 7.53 31.60 73.72
CA THR A 701 7.38 30.18 73.40
C THR A 701 6.89 30.10 71.95
N ALA A 702 7.00 28.94 71.31
CA ALA A 702 6.43 28.69 69.99
C ALA A 702 4.93 29.05 69.86
N GLY A 703 4.17 29.12 70.97
CA GLY A 703 2.75 29.50 70.96
C GLY A 703 2.46 31.00 71.15
N ASN A 704 3.44 31.84 71.47
CA ASN A 704 3.24 33.28 71.76
C ASN A 704 4.36 34.21 71.28
N TRP A 705 5.32 33.72 70.48
CA TRP A 705 6.46 34.49 69.99
C TRP A 705 6.07 35.77 69.25
N SER A 706 5.05 35.68 68.39
CA SER A 706 4.50 36.80 67.59
C SER A 706 3.51 37.67 68.35
N VAL A 707 3.24 37.37 69.63
CA VAL A 707 2.34 38.16 70.48
C VAL A 707 3.16 39.22 71.21
N THR A 708 2.96 40.49 70.84
CA THR A 708 3.58 41.64 71.48
C THR A 708 3.35 41.66 72.99
N GLN A 709 4.43 41.67 73.76
CA GLN A 709 4.43 41.76 75.22
C GLN A 709 4.65 43.21 75.64
N THR A 710 3.78 43.76 76.49
CA THR A 710 3.88 45.16 76.95
C THR A 710 4.40 45.22 78.39
N ILE A 711 5.43 46.02 78.62
CA ILE A 711 6.05 46.27 79.91
C ILE A 711 5.80 47.73 80.30
N THR A 712 5.36 47.96 81.53
CA THR A 712 5.14 49.31 82.06
C THR A 712 6.36 49.75 82.86
N LEU A 713 6.86 50.93 82.53
CA LEU A 713 7.93 51.64 83.22
C LEU A 713 7.30 52.78 84.02
N THR A 714 7.74 52.99 85.24
CA THR A 714 7.26 54.08 86.11
C THR A 714 8.43 54.98 86.47
N ALA A 715 8.36 56.24 86.08
CA ALA A 715 9.28 57.26 86.55
C ALA A 715 9.02 57.50 88.04
N VAL A 716 10.04 57.32 88.85
CA VAL A 716 9.92 57.45 90.31
C VAL A 716 9.84 58.93 90.64
N ASP A 717 8.80 59.30 91.39
CA ASP A 717 8.63 60.64 91.93
C ASP A 717 9.45 60.74 93.21
N ASP A 718 10.48 61.58 93.23
CA ASP A 718 11.23 61.87 94.44
C ASP A 718 11.02 63.30 94.94
N THR A 719 11.95 63.84 95.72
CA THR A 719 11.83 65.20 96.29
C THR A 719 13.10 66.02 96.08
N ASP A 720 14.04 65.48 95.30
CA ASP A 720 15.38 66.00 95.10
C ASP A 720 15.40 66.76 93.76
N GLN A 721 15.60 68.07 93.82
CA GLN A 721 15.72 68.90 92.63
C GLN A 721 17.06 68.65 91.93
N ASP A 722 17.09 67.75 90.95
CA ASP A 722 18.31 67.35 90.26
C ASP A 722 18.26 67.47 88.72
N GLY A 723 17.12 67.89 88.16
CA GLY A 723 16.91 68.10 86.72
C GLY A 723 16.60 66.82 85.94
N THR A 724 16.50 66.91 84.60
CA THR A 724 16.18 65.73 83.80
C THR A 724 17.30 64.68 83.82
N GLN A 725 17.00 63.47 84.30
CA GLN A 725 17.93 62.33 84.34
C GLN A 725 17.77 61.42 83.12
N ASN A 726 18.87 60.98 82.53
CA ASN A 726 18.86 60.01 81.43
C ASN A 726 19.09 58.59 81.96
N VAL A 727 18.13 57.70 81.71
CA VAL A 727 18.16 56.31 82.14
C VAL A 727 18.19 55.39 80.92
N THR A 728 19.21 54.54 80.83
CA THR A 728 19.29 53.52 79.78
C THR A 728 18.55 52.26 80.21
N LEU A 729 17.53 51.87 79.46
CA LEU A 729 16.89 50.56 79.54
C LEU A 729 17.67 49.58 78.65
N THR A 730 18.08 48.43 79.18
CA THR A 730 18.73 47.36 78.41
C THR A 730 17.85 46.13 78.37
N THR A 731 17.56 45.65 77.17
CA THR A 731 16.89 44.38 76.89
C THR A 731 17.88 43.39 76.26
N ALA A 732 18.01 42.21 76.84
CA ALA A 732 18.99 41.21 76.43
C ALA A 732 18.40 39.80 76.44
N VAL A 733 18.82 38.95 75.50
CA VAL A 733 18.49 37.53 75.52
C VAL A 733 19.20 36.86 76.70
N ASN A 734 18.48 36.03 77.47
CA ASN A 734 19.04 35.27 78.58
C ASN A 734 19.70 33.99 78.05
N ASP A 735 20.94 34.14 77.59
CA ASP A 735 21.76 33.17 76.86
C ASP A 735 21.76 31.72 77.45
N PRO A 736 21.97 31.47 78.77
CA PRO A 736 22.04 30.09 79.27
C PRO A 736 20.72 29.31 79.27
N ALA A 737 19.59 29.96 79.01
CA ALA A 737 18.25 29.41 79.21
C ALA A 737 17.26 29.79 78.11
N SER A 738 17.75 30.42 77.03
CA SER A 738 16.97 30.77 75.83
C SER A 738 17.28 29.83 74.68
N ASP A 739 16.60 30.05 73.56
CA ASP A 739 16.88 29.34 72.33
C ASP A 739 18.28 29.66 71.78
N PRO A 740 19.10 28.65 71.44
CA PRO A 740 20.44 28.87 70.89
C PRO A 740 20.51 29.76 69.64
N ALA A 741 19.45 29.81 68.83
CA ALA A 741 19.40 30.70 67.66
C ALA A 741 19.36 32.18 68.06
N TYR A 742 18.80 32.50 69.24
CA TYR A 742 18.66 33.86 69.75
C TYR A 742 19.85 34.32 70.60
N ASP A 743 20.68 33.40 71.11
CA ASP A 743 21.86 33.71 71.94
C ASP A 743 22.86 34.71 71.30
N PRO A 744 23.13 34.68 69.97
CA PRO A 744 24.08 35.61 69.34
C PRO A 744 23.60 37.06 69.24
N LEU A 745 22.32 37.34 69.53
CA LEU A 745 21.72 38.65 69.33
C LEU A 745 22.28 39.70 70.31
N ALA A 746 22.61 40.87 69.77
CA ALA A 746 23.10 41.97 70.58
C ALA A 746 22.00 42.53 71.50
N ASN A 747 22.41 43.02 72.66
CA ASN A 747 21.51 43.75 73.56
C ASN A 747 20.93 44.97 72.85
N GLN A 748 19.64 45.20 73.01
CA GLN A 748 18.99 46.44 72.58
C GLN A 748 18.91 47.40 73.77
N THR A 749 19.15 48.69 73.51
CA THR A 749 19.10 49.74 74.53
C THR A 749 18.19 50.88 74.10
N VAL A 750 17.35 51.34 75.02
CA VAL A 750 16.50 52.53 74.83
C VAL A 750 16.85 53.55 75.91
N GLU A 751 17.15 54.78 75.53
CA GLU A 751 17.40 55.88 76.48
C GLU A 751 16.10 56.62 76.79
N PHE A 752 15.81 56.78 78.08
CA PHE A 752 14.67 57.53 78.59
C PHE A 752 15.15 58.78 79.32
N ALA A 753 14.55 59.93 79.03
CA ALA A 753 14.74 61.16 79.79
C ALA A 753 13.60 61.30 80.81
N VAL A 754 13.95 61.22 82.10
CA VAL A 754 13.05 61.37 83.26
C VAL A 754 13.06 62.83 83.70
N ALA A 755 11.94 63.55 83.56
CA ALA A 755 11.87 64.99 83.83
C ALA A 755 11.41 65.29 85.28
N ASP A 756 12.24 66.03 86.02
CA ASP A 756 12.04 66.58 87.39
C ASP A 756 10.81 67.50 87.47
N ASN A 757 10.01 67.34 88.54
CA ASN A 757 8.74 68.06 88.74
C ASN A 757 8.67 68.98 89.99
N ASP A 758 9.77 69.19 90.74
CA ASP A 758 9.79 69.97 92.01
C ASP A 758 10.05 71.51 91.88
N ILE A 759 9.43 72.34 92.75
CA ILE A 759 9.43 73.84 92.68
C ILE A 759 9.98 74.55 93.96
N VAL A 760 10.64 75.71 93.79
CA VAL A 760 11.30 76.58 94.83
C VAL A 760 10.36 77.70 95.38
N VAL A 761 10.52 78.15 96.64
CA VAL A 761 9.82 79.34 97.22
C VAL A 761 10.79 80.30 97.94
N ASP A 762 10.80 81.60 97.58
CA ASP A 762 11.47 82.74 98.28
C ASP A 762 10.54 83.99 98.26
N ASP A 763 10.61 84.87 99.28
CA ASP A 763 9.62 85.94 99.60
C ASP A 763 10.27 87.34 99.49
N ASP A 764 10.18 87.99 98.31
CA ASP A 764 10.67 89.35 98.01
C ASP A 764 9.49 90.33 97.74
N PRO A 765 9.35 91.46 98.45
CA PRO A 765 8.24 92.41 98.28
C PRO A 765 8.28 93.30 97.01
N ASP A 766 9.27 93.11 96.13
CA ASP A 766 9.44 93.70 94.80
C ASP A 766 10.19 92.63 93.97
N TYR A 767 9.43 91.67 93.44
CA TYR A 767 9.96 90.36 93.03
C TYR A 767 10.92 90.44 91.84
N ASP A 768 10.73 91.42 90.97
CA ASP A 768 11.51 91.66 89.75
C ASP A 768 12.44 92.89 89.87
N SER A 769 12.33 93.66 90.95
CA SER A 769 13.21 94.79 91.26
C SER A 769 13.18 95.92 90.20
N ASP A 770 12.06 96.08 89.52
CA ASP A 770 11.84 97.11 88.50
C ASP A 770 11.53 98.50 89.12
N GLY A 771 11.20 98.51 90.41
CA GLY A 771 10.90 99.70 91.20
C GLY A 771 9.40 99.96 91.43
N ILE A 772 8.52 99.09 90.94
CA ILE A 772 7.09 99.02 91.25
C ILE A 772 6.88 97.90 92.29
N TYR A 773 6.04 98.13 93.30
CA TYR A 773 5.78 97.09 94.30
C TYR A 773 4.71 96.11 93.79
N ASN A 774 4.88 94.80 94.05
CA ASN A 774 3.97 93.66 93.73
C ASN A 774 2.44 93.91 93.84
N TRP A 775 1.99 94.87 94.66
CA TRP A 775 0.57 95.20 94.85
C TRP A 775 0.08 96.43 94.07
N LEU A 776 0.96 97.12 93.35
CA LEU A 776 0.69 98.26 92.46
C LEU A 776 0.80 97.88 90.98
N GLU A 777 1.37 96.71 90.69
CA GLU A 777 1.52 96.16 89.34
C GLU A 777 0.21 95.55 88.82
N ALA A 778 0.10 95.47 87.49
CA ALA A 778 -1.06 94.86 86.85
C ALA A 778 -1.08 93.33 87.10
N PRO A 779 -2.26 92.68 87.13
CA PRO A 779 -2.36 91.26 87.45
C PRO A 779 -1.64 90.40 86.43
N GLY A 780 -0.47 89.86 86.79
CA GLY A 780 0.39 89.07 85.90
C GLY A 780 1.82 89.61 85.77
N CYS A 781 2.03 90.88 86.10
CA CYS A 781 3.31 91.58 85.92
C CYS A 781 4.27 91.46 87.09
N ALA A 782 3.78 91.13 88.29
CA ALA A 782 4.52 91.18 89.56
C ALA A 782 5.73 90.25 89.74
N LEU A 783 6.26 89.66 88.67
CA LEU A 783 7.48 88.84 88.63
C LEU A 783 8.36 89.19 87.41
N LEU A 784 7.99 90.21 86.63
CA LEU A 784 8.55 90.55 85.33
C LEU A 784 8.85 92.05 85.30
N PRO A 785 10.12 92.48 85.16
CA PRO A 785 10.45 93.90 85.07
C PRO A 785 9.92 94.62 83.80
N ASP A 786 9.37 93.83 82.89
CA ASP A 786 8.82 94.14 81.57
C ASP A 786 7.71 93.10 81.36
N CYS A 787 6.47 93.51 81.63
CA CYS A 787 5.35 92.60 81.82
C CYS A 787 4.85 91.94 80.52
N ASP A 788 4.93 92.64 79.40
CA ASP A 788 4.50 92.14 78.10
C ASP A 788 5.65 91.73 77.17
N PHE A 789 6.88 91.91 77.64
CA PHE A 789 8.13 91.44 77.03
C PHE A 789 8.48 92.14 75.72
N ASP A 790 8.09 93.39 75.57
CA ASP A 790 8.35 94.21 74.40
C ASP A 790 9.77 94.84 74.40
N GLY A 791 10.47 94.79 75.53
CA GLY A 791 11.80 95.33 75.75
C GLY A 791 11.85 96.70 76.44
N VAL A 792 10.72 97.29 76.84
CA VAL A 792 10.58 98.48 77.69
C VAL A 792 10.22 98.03 79.11
N LEU A 793 10.76 98.69 80.13
CA LEU A 793 10.42 98.35 81.51
C LEU A 793 9.09 99.02 81.89
N ASP A 794 8.24 98.35 82.65
CA ASP A 794 6.94 98.82 83.16
C ASP A 794 6.91 100.31 83.61
N PRO A 795 7.89 100.86 84.36
CA PRO A 795 7.87 102.27 84.76
C PRO A 795 8.18 103.28 83.65
N ASP A 796 8.75 102.85 82.53
CA ASP A 796 9.12 103.67 81.37
C ASP A 796 8.05 103.65 80.26
N GLU A 797 7.00 102.84 80.40
CA GLU A 797 5.90 102.70 79.45
C GLU A 797 4.76 103.73 79.63
N LEU A 798 3.92 103.86 78.58
CA LEU A 798 2.74 104.73 78.58
C LEU A 798 1.55 104.09 79.32
N ASP A 799 0.71 104.93 79.93
CA ASP A 799 -0.46 104.50 80.70
C ASP A 799 -1.49 103.80 79.78
N GLY A 800 -1.49 102.47 79.79
CA GLY A 800 -2.31 101.63 78.91
C GLY A 800 -1.53 100.55 78.16
N CYS A 801 -0.20 100.69 78.04
CA CYS A 801 0.66 99.81 77.24
C CYS A 801 1.38 98.74 78.09
N VAL A 802 1.50 98.93 79.41
CA VAL A 802 2.17 98.03 80.40
C VAL A 802 1.79 96.53 80.38
N THR A 803 0.76 96.14 79.63
CA THR A 803 0.35 94.72 79.53
C THR A 803 0.06 94.29 78.10
N ASP A 804 0.36 95.16 77.14
CA ASP A 804 -0.02 95.05 75.76
C ASP A 804 1.20 95.40 74.90
N PRO A 805 1.95 94.40 74.42
CA PRO A 805 3.28 94.61 73.85
C PRO A 805 3.26 95.35 72.51
N ASP A 806 2.08 95.71 71.99
CA ASP A 806 1.78 96.41 70.74
C ASP A 806 0.52 97.26 70.98
N CYS A 807 0.73 98.42 71.61
CA CYS A 807 -0.33 99.19 72.27
C CYS A 807 -1.31 99.87 71.29
N ASP A 808 -0.98 99.90 70.00
CA ASP A 808 -1.82 100.43 68.95
C ASP A 808 -2.29 99.40 67.91
N ASP A 809 -1.99 98.12 68.13
CA ASP A 809 -2.36 96.96 67.31
C ASP A 809 -1.81 97.01 65.86
N ASP A 810 -0.60 97.55 65.67
CA ASP A 810 0.02 97.68 64.34
C ASP A 810 0.99 96.55 63.95
N LEU A 811 1.26 95.64 64.89
CA LEU A 811 2.15 94.48 64.81
C LEU A 811 3.66 94.77 64.99
N ILE A 812 4.06 95.99 65.37
CA ILE A 812 5.38 96.30 65.93
C ILE A 812 5.25 96.37 67.45
N SER A 813 6.24 95.85 68.18
CA SER A 813 6.21 95.96 69.63
C SER A 813 6.64 97.34 70.12
N ASP A 814 6.01 97.83 71.19
CA ASP A 814 6.23 99.15 71.78
C ASP A 814 7.74 99.47 72.00
N GLY A 815 8.55 98.49 72.43
CA GLY A 815 10.00 98.62 72.63
C GLY A 815 10.86 98.62 71.37
N ALA A 816 10.30 98.19 70.24
CA ALA A 816 10.89 98.36 68.92
C ALA A 816 10.52 99.71 68.29
N GLU A 817 9.53 100.40 68.84
CA GLU A 817 9.11 101.73 68.41
C GLU A 817 9.82 102.86 69.15
N ILE A 818 9.73 104.06 68.60
CA ILE A 818 10.10 105.26 69.34
C ILE A 818 8.87 105.74 70.11
N TYR A 819 9.08 106.26 71.32
CA TYR A 819 8.05 106.73 72.27
C TYR A 819 6.92 107.65 71.69
N ALA A 820 7.12 108.24 70.50
CA ALA A 820 6.11 109.07 69.86
C ALA A 820 5.09 108.27 69.01
N CYS A 821 5.37 106.99 68.72
CA CYS A 821 4.62 106.15 67.76
C CYS A 821 3.80 105.04 68.40
N GLN A 822 4.13 104.63 69.63
CA GLN A 822 3.48 103.62 70.49
C GLN A 822 1.95 103.73 70.70
N LEU A 823 1.26 104.69 70.08
CA LEU A 823 -0.18 104.87 70.18
C LEU A 823 -0.83 105.18 68.80
N THR A 824 -0.09 105.05 67.70
CA THR A 824 -0.50 105.39 66.33
C THR A 824 0.09 104.44 65.27
N PRO A 825 -0.72 103.55 64.65
CA PRO A 825 -0.29 102.50 63.69
C PRO A 825 0.33 102.94 62.35
N ASP A 826 0.47 104.26 62.16
CA ASP A 826 0.98 104.96 60.97
C ASP A 826 1.50 106.29 61.49
N CYS A 827 2.74 106.28 61.98
CA CYS A 827 3.26 107.37 62.81
C CYS A 827 3.55 108.65 62.00
N ASP A 828 3.85 108.53 60.71
CA ASP A 828 4.13 109.66 59.82
C ASP A 828 2.94 110.12 58.95
N MET A 829 1.85 109.34 58.97
CA MET A 829 0.57 109.57 58.32
C MET A 829 0.62 109.57 56.79
N ASP A 830 1.51 108.77 56.20
CA ASP A 830 1.63 108.63 54.75
C ASP A 830 0.62 107.63 54.14
N GLY A 831 0.02 106.77 54.98
CA GLY A 831 -0.98 105.78 54.64
C GLY A 831 -0.48 104.34 54.49
N VAL A 832 0.78 104.07 54.82
CA VAL A 832 1.36 102.73 55.06
C VAL A 832 1.50 102.54 56.58
N ASN A 833 1.22 101.34 57.09
CA ASN A 833 1.39 101.06 58.53
C ASN A 833 2.87 100.83 58.86
N ASP A 834 3.29 101.14 60.08
CA ASP A 834 4.71 101.13 60.45
C ASP A 834 5.33 99.72 60.33
N VAL A 835 4.58 98.63 60.59
CA VAL A 835 5.01 97.23 60.37
C VAL A 835 5.41 96.93 58.93
N ASP A 836 4.77 97.61 57.98
CA ASP A 836 5.06 97.50 56.56
C ASP A 836 6.24 98.42 56.17
N GLU A 837 6.94 99.07 57.11
CA GLU A 837 8.07 99.95 56.86
C GLU A 837 9.35 99.46 57.53
N ARG A 838 10.13 98.64 56.80
CA ARG A 838 11.22 97.83 57.38
C ARG A 838 12.39 98.55 58.07
N THR A 839 12.45 99.88 58.13
CA THR A 839 13.49 100.58 58.90
C THR A 839 12.90 101.70 59.74
N SER A 840 13.42 101.88 60.95
CA SER A 840 13.04 102.95 61.89
C SER A 840 13.29 104.37 61.39
N ALA A 841 13.94 104.54 60.23
CA ALA A 841 14.05 105.82 59.54
C ALA A 841 12.90 106.09 58.56
N CYS A 842 12.24 105.05 58.03
CA CYS A 842 11.08 105.19 57.13
C CYS A 842 9.78 105.39 57.90
N ILE A 843 9.61 104.73 59.05
CA ILE A 843 8.47 104.88 60.00
C ILE A 843 8.19 106.35 60.40
N GLN A 844 9.11 107.28 60.10
CA GLN A 844 9.03 108.71 60.43
C GLN A 844 9.15 109.64 59.21
N ASP A 845 9.28 109.10 57.99
CA ASP A 845 9.56 109.87 56.78
C ASP A 845 8.58 109.50 55.63
N PRO A 846 7.58 110.36 55.35
CA PRO A 846 6.48 110.06 54.41
C PRO A 846 6.90 110.10 52.93
N SER A 847 8.19 109.87 52.65
CA SER A 847 8.80 109.76 51.33
C SER A 847 9.43 108.39 51.04
N CYS A 848 9.47 107.48 52.01
CA CYS A 848 9.82 106.06 51.83
C CYS A 848 8.63 105.25 51.28
N ARG A 849 8.83 104.33 50.33
CA ARG A 849 7.80 103.35 49.91
C ARG A 849 8.44 102.00 49.56
N LEU A 850 7.82 100.90 49.99
CA LEU A 850 8.32 99.51 49.93
C LEU A 850 8.37 98.87 48.52
N GLU A 851 7.99 99.57 47.46
CA GLU A 851 7.67 98.96 46.17
C GLU A 851 8.89 98.49 45.34
N ASP A 852 10.13 98.75 45.78
CA ASP A 852 11.34 98.68 44.95
C ASP A 852 12.55 97.89 45.54
N LEU A 853 12.35 96.93 46.48
CA LEU A 853 13.46 96.15 47.07
C LEU A 853 13.72 94.79 46.36
N ASP A 854 14.99 94.57 46.02
CA ASP A 854 15.62 93.38 45.40
C ASP A 854 16.98 93.19 46.11
N ARG A 855 17.05 92.29 47.11
CA ARG A 855 18.12 92.23 48.12
C ARG A 855 19.37 91.51 47.65
N ASP A 856 19.25 90.47 46.85
CA ASP A 856 20.40 89.75 46.29
C ASP A 856 20.78 90.24 44.88
N GLY A 857 19.93 91.08 44.28
CA GLY A 857 20.22 91.82 43.05
C GLY A 857 20.07 90.96 41.80
N ASP A 858 19.36 89.84 41.87
CA ASP A 858 19.12 88.93 40.75
C ASP A 858 18.06 89.50 39.76
N GLY A 859 17.29 90.50 40.21
CA GLY A 859 16.28 91.20 39.45
C GLY A 859 14.87 90.61 39.54
N ILE A 860 14.63 89.68 40.46
CA ILE A 860 13.33 89.36 41.06
C ILE A 860 13.19 90.23 42.33
N LEU A 861 11.98 90.66 42.65
CA LEU A 861 11.76 91.43 43.89
C LEU A 861 11.57 90.43 45.03
N ASP A 862 12.09 90.72 46.22
CA ASP A 862 12.03 89.82 47.40
C ASP A 862 10.64 89.24 47.71
N LYS A 863 9.57 89.95 47.33
CA LYS A 863 8.18 89.50 47.52
C LYS A 863 7.75 88.38 46.56
N ASP A 864 8.44 88.22 45.45
CA ASP A 864 8.15 87.27 44.35
C ASP A 864 9.11 86.06 44.36
N GLU A 865 10.01 85.99 45.34
CA GLU A 865 11.00 84.91 45.52
C GLU A 865 10.57 83.86 46.55
N LEU A 866 11.15 82.65 46.46
CA LEU A 866 10.99 81.62 47.48
C LEU A 866 11.80 81.98 48.74
N PRO A 867 11.32 81.68 49.97
CA PRO A 867 11.98 82.13 51.21
C PRO A 867 13.45 81.76 51.35
N GLN A 868 13.87 80.62 50.78
CA GLN A 868 15.27 80.17 50.79
C GLN A 868 16.15 80.83 49.71
N CYS A 869 15.56 81.54 48.75
CA CYS A 869 16.27 82.13 47.61
C CYS A 869 16.42 83.67 47.73
N VAL A 870 15.64 84.36 48.57
CA VAL A 870 15.66 85.85 48.80
C VAL A 870 17.03 86.49 49.08
N LEU A 871 18.05 85.69 49.42
CA LEU A 871 19.41 86.16 49.72
C LEU A 871 20.47 85.46 48.84
N ASN A 872 20.06 84.65 47.88
CA ASN A 872 20.93 83.82 47.06
C ASN A 872 20.53 83.91 45.58
N PRO A 873 21.28 84.66 44.74
CA PRO A 873 20.89 84.97 43.37
C PRO A 873 21.03 83.79 42.37
N ASP A 874 21.30 82.59 42.88
CA ASP A 874 21.43 81.29 42.19
C ASP A 874 21.19 80.19 43.26
N CYS A 875 19.93 79.80 43.39
CA CYS A 875 19.42 79.11 44.57
C CYS A 875 19.86 77.63 44.66
N ASP A 876 20.15 76.97 43.54
CA ASP A 876 20.69 75.61 43.48
C ASP A 876 22.19 75.52 43.14
N GLY A 877 22.80 76.62 42.70
CA GLY A 877 24.23 76.78 42.51
C GLY A 877 24.76 76.16 41.22
N ASP A 878 23.92 76.00 40.19
CA ASP A 878 24.29 75.40 38.91
C ASP A 878 24.95 76.38 37.92
N GLY A 879 24.85 77.69 38.21
CA GLY A 879 25.42 78.77 37.42
C GLY A 879 24.43 79.53 36.52
N VAL A 880 23.16 79.15 36.50
CA VAL A 880 22.02 79.92 35.97
C VAL A 880 21.37 80.65 37.15
N GLY A 881 21.29 81.98 37.10
CA GLY A 881 20.66 82.73 38.20
C GLY A 881 19.13 82.63 38.17
N ASP A 882 18.48 82.70 39.33
CA ASP A 882 17.05 82.44 39.57
C ASP A 882 16.10 83.11 38.55
N LYS A 883 16.36 84.36 38.18
CA LYS A 883 15.58 85.07 37.15
C LYS A 883 15.59 84.42 35.76
N GLY A 884 16.60 83.63 35.47
CA GLY A 884 16.78 82.86 34.23
C GLY A 884 15.94 81.59 34.18
N GLU A 885 15.40 81.16 35.32
CA GLU A 885 14.77 79.86 35.48
C GLU A 885 13.25 79.95 35.72
N LEU A 886 12.58 78.83 35.53
CA LEU A 886 11.19 78.68 35.97
C LEU A 886 11.16 78.42 37.48
N LEU A 887 10.12 78.90 38.16
CA LEU A 887 9.93 78.73 39.61
C LEU A 887 10.00 77.26 40.09
N ALA A 888 9.78 76.29 39.21
CA ALA A 888 9.90 74.86 39.51
C ALA A 888 11.33 74.30 39.38
N CYS A 889 12.25 75.03 38.75
CA CYS A 889 13.63 74.63 38.47
C CYS A 889 14.64 75.24 39.44
N LEU A 890 14.31 76.34 40.13
CA LEU A 890 15.14 77.08 41.11
C LEU A 890 15.85 76.26 42.22
N LEU A 891 15.59 74.97 42.32
CA LEU A 891 16.18 74.06 43.30
C LEU A 891 16.82 72.81 42.66
N THR A 892 16.92 72.74 41.33
CA THR A 892 17.28 71.54 40.57
C THR A 892 18.27 71.86 39.43
N PRO A 893 19.57 71.52 39.56
CA PRO A 893 20.64 71.88 38.62
C PRO A 893 20.58 71.27 37.18
N ASP A 894 19.54 70.50 36.89
CA ASP A 894 19.25 69.83 35.61
C ASP A 894 17.72 69.63 35.57
N CYS A 895 17.01 70.59 34.99
CA CYS A 895 15.56 70.68 35.18
C CYS A 895 14.76 69.69 34.31
N ASP A 896 15.30 69.20 33.19
CA ASP A 896 14.65 68.19 32.34
C ASP A 896 15.25 66.78 32.43
N MET A 897 16.34 66.63 33.18
CA MET A 897 17.00 65.38 33.53
C MET A 897 17.59 64.64 32.32
N ASP A 898 18.06 65.35 31.30
CA ASP A 898 18.69 64.77 30.11
C ASP A 898 20.20 64.47 30.29
N GLY A 899 20.78 64.92 31.41
CA GLY A 899 22.17 64.71 31.78
C GLY A 899 23.11 65.86 31.41
N VAL A 900 22.62 66.95 30.82
CA VAL A 900 23.35 68.21 30.61
C VAL A 900 22.76 69.29 31.53
N GLY A 901 23.49 69.70 32.57
CA GLY A 901 22.99 70.73 33.49
C GLY A 901 22.69 72.07 32.82
N ASP A 902 21.67 72.78 33.32
CA ASP A 902 21.00 73.91 32.65
C ASP A 902 21.97 75.01 32.17
N ALA A 903 23.06 75.24 32.91
CA ALA A 903 24.10 76.21 32.57
C ALA A 903 24.85 75.94 31.25
N LEU A 904 24.86 74.69 30.77
CA LEU A 904 25.51 74.27 29.52
C LEU A 904 24.55 74.23 28.32
N GLU A 905 23.27 74.48 28.56
CA GLU A 905 22.23 74.39 27.56
C GLU A 905 21.89 75.74 26.93
N GLN A 906 21.25 75.70 25.76
CA GLN A 906 20.64 76.92 25.22
C GLN A 906 19.36 77.20 25.98
N ALA A 907 19.06 78.46 26.31
CA ALA A 907 17.90 78.85 27.13
C ALA A 907 16.51 78.40 26.63
N ALA A 908 16.39 77.84 25.43
CA ALA A 908 15.15 77.24 24.91
C ALA A 908 15.08 75.71 25.11
N CYS A 909 16.14 75.09 25.63
CA CYS A 909 16.34 73.66 25.77
C CYS A 909 16.31 73.17 27.21
N ILE A 910 16.55 74.04 28.21
CA ILE A 910 16.52 73.79 29.67
C ILE A 910 15.29 73.00 30.19
N GLN A 911 14.24 72.85 29.38
CA GLN A 911 12.97 72.20 29.73
C GLN A 911 12.54 71.13 28.71
N ASP A 912 13.38 70.83 27.73
CA ASP A 912 13.06 70.00 26.57
C ASP A 912 14.20 69.00 26.35
N PRO A 913 14.06 67.76 26.84
CA PRO A 913 15.13 66.74 26.83
C PRO A 913 15.46 66.22 25.42
N LEU A 914 14.98 66.90 24.38
CA LEU A 914 15.22 66.64 22.96
C LEU A 914 15.92 67.82 22.25
N CYS A 915 16.36 68.83 23.01
CA CYS A 915 16.93 70.09 22.54
C CYS A 915 18.27 70.31 23.25
N GLY A 916 19.35 70.72 22.57
CA GLY A 916 20.63 70.99 23.26
C GLY A 916 21.87 70.86 22.38
N GLN A 917 23.05 71.23 22.89
CA GLN A 917 24.31 70.94 22.20
C GLN A 917 24.61 69.44 22.27
N ALA A 918 25.06 68.91 21.12
CA ALA A 918 25.45 67.53 20.84
C ALA A 918 25.64 66.63 22.08
N LEU A 919 24.71 65.68 22.22
CA LEU A 919 24.87 64.46 22.99
C LEU A 919 26.31 63.98 22.82
N ILE A 920 27.05 63.89 23.93
CA ILE A 920 28.41 63.36 23.90
C ILE A 920 28.28 61.91 23.47
N ASP A 921 28.97 61.56 22.40
CA ASP A 921 29.10 60.25 21.78
C ASP A 921 30.63 60.07 21.64
N THR A 922 31.23 59.55 22.72
CA THR A 922 32.67 59.61 22.96
C THR A 922 33.43 58.72 22.00
N ASP A 923 32.85 57.62 21.53
CA ASP A 923 33.46 56.72 20.57
C ASP A 923 32.93 56.88 19.13
N GLY A 924 31.80 57.57 18.95
CA GLY A 924 31.33 58.08 17.67
C GLY A 924 30.49 57.08 16.88
N ASP A 925 29.88 56.11 17.55
CA ASP A 925 29.13 55.03 16.93
C ASP A 925 27.65 55.38 16.65
N GLY A 926 27.16 56.49 17.22
CA GLY A 926 25.81 57.02 17.06
C GLY A 926 24.90 56.84 18.28
N LEU A 927 25.36 56.17 19.34
CA LEU A 927 24.74 56.19 20.67
C LEU A 927 25.31 57.35 21.50
N THR A 928 24.76 57.57 22.69
CA THR A 928 25.18 58.67 23.57
C THR A 928 25.84 58.11 24.80
N ASP A 929 26.86 58.80 25.34
CA ASP A 929 27.58 58.40 26.55
C ASP A 929 26.61 58.07 27.70
N SER A 930 25.49 58.81 27.82
CA SER A 930 24.48 58.55 28.85
C SER A 930 23.70 57.25 28.62
N PHE A 931 23.43 56.90 27.36
CA PHE A 931 22.76 55.66 26.97
C PHE A 931 23.72 54.48 27.10
N GLU A 932 24.94 54.61 26.61
CA GLU A 932 26.01 53.62 26.72
C GLU A 932 26.38 53.33 28.17
N TYR A 933 26.46 54.37 29.01
CA TYR A 933 26.70 54.21 30.45
C TYR A 933 25.57 53.43 31.13
N SER A 934 24.33 53.54 30.62
CA SER A 934 23.18 52.77 31.13
C SER A 934 23.23 51.29 30.74
N ILE A 935 23.95 50.93 29.67
CA ILE A 935 24.18 49.55 29.22
C ILE A 935 25.43 48.97 29.90
N ALA A 936 26.60 49.52 29.61
CA ALA A 936 27.86 49.17 30.24
C ALA A 936 28.90 50.27 30.06
N ASN A 937 29.59 50.66 31.14
CA ASN A 937 30.62 51.71 31.12
C ASN A 937 31.78 51.48 30.11
N ARG A 938 31.93 50.28 29.54
CA ARG A 938 32.92 50.00 28.48
C ARG A 938 32.46 50.52 27.11
N CYS A 939 31.14 50.48 26.83
CA CYS A 939 30.54 50.93 25.56
C CYS A 939 30.54 52.46 25.41
N VAL A 940 30.96 53.21 26.44
CA VAL A 940 31.10 54.69 26.34
C VAL A 940 32.36 55.09 25.56
N THR A 941 33.27 54.15 25.33
CA THR A 941 34.59 54.44 24.74
C THR A 941 35.00 53.42 23.69
N ASP A 942 34.13 52.47 23.38
CA ASP A 942 34.40 51.31 22.56
C ASP A 942 33.24 51.13 21.58
N THR A 943 33.50 51.44 20.31
CA THR A 943 32.47 51.50 19.24
C THR A 943 31.86 50.14 18.89
N ASP A 944 32.30 49.06 19.49
CA ASP A 944 31.93 47.65 19.26
C ASP A 944 32.12 46.93 20.60
N CYS A 945 31.14 47.08 21.47
CA CYS A 945 31.29 46.81 22.89
C CYS A 945 31.45 45.32 23.18
N ASP A 946 30.97 44.44 22.32
CA ASP A 946 31.07 42.98 22.46
C ASP A 946 32.07 42.31 21.51
N ASP A 947 32.80 43.09 20.72
CA ASP A 947 33.91 42.69 19.83
C ASP A 947 33.48 41.75 18.69
N ASP A 948 32.27 41.92 18.16
CA ASP A 948 31.68 41.07 17.13
C ASP A 948 31.91 41.58 15.68
N GLY A 949 32.26 42.87 15.54
CA GLY A 949 32.57 43.54 14.30
C GLY A 949 31.45 44.43 13.73
N VAL A 950 30.30 44.52 14.38
CA VAL A 950 29.25 45.54 14.20
C VAL A 950 29.48 46.64 15.24
N ALA A 951 29.05 47.87 14.93
CA ALA A 951 29.16 48.97 15.89
C ALA A 951 27.86 49.10 16.67
N ASP A 952 27.89 49.39 17.98
CA ASP A 952 26.70 49.34 18.85
C ASP A 952 25.55 50.21 18.32
N GLY A 953 25.85 51.40 17.79
CA GLY A 953 24.86 52.28 17.15
C GLY A 953 24.22 51.75 15.86
N LEU A 954 24.73 50.67 15.28
CA LEU A 954 24.15 49.94 14.13
C LEU A 954 23.44 48.65 14.52
N GLU A 955 23.58 48.22 15.77
CA GLU A 955 22.94 47.03 16.31
C GLU A 955 21.51 47.28 16.76
N VAL A 956 20.77 46.20 16.98
CA VAL A 956 19.49 46.27 17.68
C VAL A 956 19.78 46.36 19.18
N LEU A 957 19.00 47.15 19.91
CA LEU A 957 19.27 47.48 21.32
C LEU A 957 19.58 46.30 22.27
N ALA A 958 19.07 45.11 21.95
CA ALA A 958 19.29 43.89 22.74
C ALA A 958 20.63 43.18 22.42
N CYS A 959 21.24 43.49 21.27
CA CYS A 959 22.44 42.85 20.73
C CYS A 959 23.74 43.53 21.14
N ILE A 960 23.72 44.81 21.59
CA ILE A 960 24.89 45.65 21.98
C ILE A 960 25.91 44.98 22.97
N LEU A 961 25.53 43.89 23.63
CA LEU A 961 26.40 43.13 24.54
C LEU A 961 26.51 41.63 24.19
N HIS A 962 25.96 41.20 23.07
CA HIS A 962 25.81 39.81 22.63
C HIS A 962 26.42 39.61 21.23
N PRO A 963 27.63 39.03 21.13
CA PRO A 963 28.36 38.90 19.86
C PRO A 963 27.71 38.00 18.79
N ASP A 964 26.52 37.49 19.07
CA ASP A 964 25.72 36.50 18.33
C ASP A 964 24.29 36.63 18.90
N CYS A 965 23.49 37.51 18.30
CA CYS A 965 22.25 37.99 18.92
C CYS A 965 21.09 36.98 18.84
N ASP A 966 21.11 36.07 17.88
CA ASP A 966 20.13 34.98 17.75
C ASP A 966 20.65 33.62 18.24
N PHE A 967 21.90 33.58 18.70
CA PHE A 967 22.57 32.44 19.32
C PHE A 967 22.74 31.24 18.38
N ASP A 968 22.85 31.47 17.07
CA ASP A 968 22.97 30.41 16.08
C ASP A 968 24.41 29.86 15.95
N GLY A 969 25.40 30.60 16.46
CA GLY A 969 26.82 30.29 16.44
C GLY A 969 27.64 31.05 15.39
N VAL A 970 27.05 32.00 14.67
CA VAL A 970 27.69 32.97 13.77
C VAL A 970 27.63 34.35 14.43
N ALA A 971 28.75 35.08 14.43
CA ALA A 971 28.75 36.43 15.01
C ALA A 971 28.07 37.43 14.06
N ASP A 972 27.33 38.42 14.57
CA ASP A 972 26.52 39.34 13.76
C ASP A 972 27.36 40.08 12.71
N GLY A 973 28.61 40.43 13.04
CA GLY A 973 29.57 41.04 12.09
C GLY A 973 29.95 40.16 10.89
N LEU A 974 29.70 38.85 10.96
CA LEU A 974 29.87 37.89 9.88
C LEU A 974 28.59 37.66 9.06
N GLU A 975 27.46 38.17 9.52
CA GLU A 975 26.17 38.05 8.85
C GLU A 975 25.90 39.24 7.93
N VAL A 976 24.67 39.33 7.41
CA VAL A 976 24.16 40.58 6.82
C VAL A 976 23.10 41.18 7.73
N PRO A 977 22.84 42.51 7.64
CA PRO A 977 21.95 43.19 8.58
C PRO A 977 20.50 42.69 8.65
N ALA A 978 20.07 41.85 7.70
CA ALA A 978 18.73 41.25 7.70
C ALA A 978 18.68 39.88 8.40
N CYS A 979 19.84 39.27 8.67
CA CYS A 979 19.99 37.93 9.25
C CYS A 979 20.32 37.95 10.75
N MET A 980 20.85 39.06 11.30
CA MET A 980 21.30 39.21 12.70
C MET A 980 20.27 38.91 13.82
N LEU A 981 19.05 38.51 13.48
CA LEU A 981 17.99 38.13 14.42
C LEU A 981 17.30 36.81 14.01
N LEU A 982 17.88 36.08 13.06
CA LEU A 982 17.31 34.92 12.39
C LEU A 982 18.36 33.81 12.27
N ALA A 983 18.30 32.84 13.18
CA ALA A 983 19.20 31.68 13.21
C ALA A 983 19.18 30.77 11.95
N ASP A 984 18.29 31.08 11.00
CA ASP A 984 18.16 30.49 9.66
C ASP A 984 17.62 31.60 8.73
N CYS A 985 18.54 32.34 8.10
CA CYS A 985 18.20 33.57 7.42
C CYS A 985 17.39 33.39 6.13
N ASP A 986 17.61 32.29 5.41
CA ASP A 986 16.90 32.00 4.17
C ASP A 986 15.67 31.08 4.34
N GLY A 987 15.55 30.45 5.51
CA GLY A 987 14.41 29.65 5.93
C GLY A 987 14.38 28.27 5.29
N ASP A 988 15.53 27.74 4.87
CA ASP A 988 15.65 26.41 4.26
C ASP A 988 15.71 25.26 5.29
N GLY A 989 15.88 25.59 6.57
CA GLY A 989 15.94 24.65 7.70
C GLY A 989 17.35 24.25 8.13
N ALA A 990 18.41 24.78 7.51
CA ALA A 990 19.79 24.64 7.96
C ALA A 990 20.28 25.97 8.55
N GLY A 991 20.53 26.01 9.87
CA GLY A 991 21.00 27.26 10.50
C GLY A 991 22.34 27.76 9.95
N ASP A 992 22.51 29.07 9.93
CA ASP A 992 23.54 29.80 9.16
C ASP A 992 24.97 29.30 9.47
N LYS A 993 25.23 28.83 10.71
CA LYS A 993 26.53 28.21 11.09
C LYS A 993 26.96 27.01 10.24
N TYR A 994 26.05 26.33 9.56
CA TYR A 994 26.34 25.17 8.71
C TYR A 994 26.60 25.53 7.25
N GLU A 995 26.49 26.81 6.90
CA GLU A 995 26.58 27.30 5.55
C GLU A 995 27.95 27.96 5.30
N ALA A 996 28.79 27.26 4.53
CA ALA A 996 30.20 27.58 4.45
C ALA A 996 30.54 28.94 3.78
N ASN A 997 29.59 29.67 3.22
CA ASN A 997 29.85 30.95 2.55
C ASN A 997 28.66 31.95 2.65
N LYS A 998 28.95 33.25 2.75
CA LYS A 998 27.97 34.35 2.87
C LYS A 998 26.90 34.44 1.74
N GLU A 999 27.15 33.83 0.58
CA GLU A 999 26.18 33.73 -0.52
C GLU A 999 25.24 32.52 -0.38
N CYS A 1000 25.57 31.49 0.42
CA CYS A 1000 24.63 30.40 0.74
C CYS A 1000 23.58 30.84 1.76
N VAL A 1001 23.98 31.60 2.80
CA VAL A 1001 23.14 32.15 3.90
C VAL A 1001 21.92 32.99 3.46
N GLN A 1002 21.73 33.20 2.16
CA GLN A 1002 20.63 33.98 1.61
C GLN A 1002 19.96 33.30 0.42
N ASP A 1003 20.37 32.08 0.08
CA ASP A 1003 19.93 31.37 -1.12
C ASP A 1003 19.43 29.98 -0.72
N PRO A 1004 18.10 29.81 -0.57
CA PRO A 1004 17.48 28.56 -0.10
C PRO A 1004 17.59 27.41 -1.13
N GLU A 1005 18.28 27.63 -2.25
CA GLU A 1005 18.66 26.60 -3.23
C GLU A 1005 20.15 26.22 -3.15
N CYS A 1006 20.93 26.81 -2.23
CA CYS A 1006 22.36 26.60 -2.07
C CYS A 1006 22.65 25.37 -1.22
N VAL A 1007 23.28 24.33 -1.79
CA VAL A 1007 23.63 23.12 -1.03
C VAL A 1007 25.04 23.28 -0.43
N PRO A 1008 25.21 23.24 0.92
CA PRO A 1008 26.51 23.40 1.55
C PRO A 1008 27.54 22.34 1.09
N LEU A 1009 28.80 22.73 0.99
CA LEU A 1009 29.90 21.88 0.53
C LEU A 1009 30.18 20.74 1.51
N GLY A 1010 29.57 19.58 1.27
CA GLY A 1010 29.74 18.37 2.09
C GLY A 1010 28.45 17.61 2.37
N MET A 1011 27.29 18.25 2.17
CA MET A 1011 25.97 17.62 2.28
C MET A 1011 25.46 17.14 0.91
N SER A 1012 24.88 15.94 0.90
CA SER A 1012 24.13 15.38 -0.21
C SER A 1012 22.72 15.99 -0.28
N THR A 1013 22.09 15.91 -1.46
CA THR A 1013 20.72 16.40 -1.67
C THR A 1013 19.69 15.68 -0.78
N GLU A 1014 19.99 14.47 -0.31
CA GLU A 1014 19.17 13.73 0.66
C GLU A 1014 19.40 14.20 2.11
N GLU A 1015 20.61 14.64 2.49
CA GLU A 1015 20.84 15.26 3.82
C GLU A 1015 20.16 16.63 3.95
N HIS A 1016 20.00 17.36 2.84
CA HIS A 1016 19.26 18.61 2.78
C HIS A 1016 17.75 18.43 3.01
N GLU A 1017 17.13 17.37 2.46
CA GLU A 1017 15.71 17.07 2.70
C GLU A 1017 15.44 16.43 4.08
N VAL A 1018 16.46 15.85 4.73
CA VAL A 1018 16.33 15.21 6.06
C VAL A 1018 16.59 16.20 7.21
N GLY A 1019 17.36 17.28 6.99
CA GLY A 1019 17.57 18.36 7.97
C GLY A 1019 16.30 19.10 8.39
N LEU A 1020 15.25 19.05 7.55
CA LEU A 1020 13.91 19.61 7.79
C LEU A 1020 13.20 19.09 9.06
N MET A 1021 13.72 18.05 9.73
CA MET A 1021 13.10 17.47 10.93
C MET A 1021 13.92 17.62 12.22
N THR A 1022 15.16 18.09 12.18
CA THR A 1022 16.05 18.05 13.36
C THR A 1022 16.22 19.37 14.11
N ASP A 1023 15.72 20.51 13.62
CA ASP A 1023 15.99 21.81 14.28
C ASP A 1023 14.77 22.69 14.60
N PHE A 1024 13.66 22.06 15.01
CA PHE A 1024 12.59 22.77 15.74
C PHE A 1024 12.94 23.06 17.22
N GLY A 1025 14.20 22.88 17.62
CA GLY A 1025 14.68 23.05 19.00
C GLY A 1025 15.17 24.46 19.36
N GLY A 1026 15.29 25.37 18.39
CA GLY A 1026 15.96 26.67 18.56
C GLY A 1026 15.07 27.91 18.66
N LEU A 1027 13.73 27.79 18.61
CA LEU A 1027 12.81 28.93 18.67
C LEU A 1027 12.00 28.91 19.96
N LEU A 1028 12.65 29.28 21.07
CA LEU A 1028 12.11 29.88 22.30
C LEU A 1028 13.28 30.03 23.30
N ARG A 1029 14.08 31.07 23.11
CA ARG A 1029 14.82 31.73 24.20
C ARG A 1029 14.44 33.20 24.22
#